data_AF-A0A962H1I6-F1
#
_entry.id   AF-A0A962H1I6-F1
#
_cell.length_a   1.000
_cell.length_b   1.000
_cell.length_c   1.000
_cell.angle_alpha   90.00
_cell.angle_beta   90.00
_cell.angle_gamma   90.00
#
_symmetry.space_group_name_H-M   'P 1'
#
loop_
_entity.id
_entity.type
_entity.pdbx_description
1 polymer ?
#
loop_
_entity_poly.entity_id
_entity_poly.type
_entity_poly.pdbx_seq_one_letter_code
_entity_poly.pdbx_strand_id
1 'polypeptide(L)'
;MSIDKPVVVLKFGGTSVSNLSRWQQIISIIKQRISEGYKVAVVHSAKSGITNLLEEFSTSRNSQLIDEIKASLELLADELSVKVDLSDYFKKLQDYSHQKILTSHNIAKILSFGELMTHEIACEYLSKQIELESINPKNIFISSSDDNRALATKILSAKCNVGSTKIIKDCAIMPGFIAADENGKTVVLGRGGSDTSASYLAVSLGAERIEIWTDVHGIFSANPHVVPTARLIEKIGYEEAREIAASGGKVLHPRCILPAEQNSIPIHICNTMDAGGSGTILKKGYESTSPRVRAINVRHKITLVSMDSINMWHQAGFMGRIFSVFRELGISIDIVVTAQTNITVSLDTADNVINSEVLENLKNELCRFCQVTIYKNCSAVTLVGYRMRALLGQIAPIISNFAEQRIYLTSQSSNDLNTSIVVDEDQADKLLIALHDGLITENANQYGFGPTWEQLVSKKFENPPQSVIWWKKEKDTLLEIAKESSPCYVYSKDIIEYQIGLLKTLTSIDRIFFAMKSNFNPDVLKTITQNGLGIETVSPGEIAQVKNVLGEFDKEKLLFTPNFAAIEEYQQALEQGYYVTIDNYTVIRDYPEVFKNQSIILRLDPGHGSGHHRYVRTAGQHSKFGITESELQNVREICQAHNITVKGLHAHAGSGILEHQNWHRIIKYLTEKTTIFTEVEIINIGGGMGIAENPYEHGLDLEQLNLIVTEYKNQFPHLQFWMEPGRFLVANAGVLLAKVTQTKLKGDKGYIGLETGMNSLIRPALYGAWHNIVNLSRIDDELNITATVVGPICETGDILGVDRKLPESEAGDVFLIANCGAYGYSMSSRYNLRQPAQEFFID
;
A
#
# COMPACT_ATOMS: atom_id res chain seq x y z
N MET A 1 -48.35 3.62 -29.57
CA MET A 1 -47.47 4.54 -28.80
C MET A 1 -46.08 3.94 -28.84
N SER A 2 -45.14 4.56 -29.54
CA SER A 2 -43.72 4.15 -29.47
C SER A 2 -43.24 4.46 -28.06
N ILE A 3 -42.94 3.43 -27.27
CA ILE A 3 -42.29 3.62 -25.96
C ILE A 3 -40.90 4.14 -26.28
N ASP A 4 -40.61 5.39 -25.90
CA ASP A 4 -39.28 5.99 -26.10
C ASP A 4 -38.28 5.16 -25.27
N LYS A 5 -37.27 4.59 -25.93
CA LYS A 5 -36.28 3.72 -25.26
C LYS A 5 -35.54 4.51 -24.17
N PRO A 6 -35.28 3.94 -22.98
CA PRO A 6 -34.48 4.59 -21.96
C PRO A 6 -33.05 4.84 -22.47
N VAL A 7 -32.43 5.92 -21.98
CA VAL A 7 -31.07 6.32 -22.38
C VAL A 7 -30.06 5.92 -21.30
N VAL A 8 -28.92 5.37 -21.70
CA VAL A 8 -27.75 5.16 -20.84
C VAL A 8 -26.59 5.99 -21.37
N VAL A 9 -25.91 6.72 -20.47
CA VAL A 9 -24.70 7.47 -20.83
C VAL A 9 -23.47 6.66 -20.45
N LEU A 10 -22.59 6.38 -21.42
CA LEU A 10 -21.33 5.66 -21.21
C LEU A 10 -20.18 6.65 -21.28
N LYS A 11 -19.28 6.67 -20.29
CA LYS A 11 -18.06 7.46 -20.33
C LYS A 11 -16.83 6.57 -20.43
N PHE A 12 -15.93 6.88 -21.35
CA PHE A 12 -14.63 6.23 -21.50
C PHE A 12 -13.48 7.22 -21.25
N GLY A 13 -12.54 6.85 -20.38
CA GLY A 13 -11.32 7.63 -20.11
C GLY A 13 -10.28 7.54 -21.23
N GLY A 14 -9.21 8.35 -21.15
CA GLY A 14 -8.19 8.42 -22.20
C GLY A 14 -7.43 7.11 -22.47
N THR A 15 -7.23 6.28 -21.45
CA THR A 15 -6.67 4.92 -21.56
C THR A 15 -7.64 3.93 -22.22
N SER A 16 -8.95 4.18 -22.12
CA SER A 16 -9.97 3.36 -22.77
C SER A 16 -10.16 3.71 -24.25
N VAL A 17 -9.61 4.83 -24.74
CA VAL A 17 -9.71 5.23 -26.16
C VAL A 17 -8.35 5.26 -26.86
N SER A 18 -7.35 4.55 -26.31
CA SER A 18 -5.95 4.71 -26.72
C SER A 18 -5.50 3.86 -27.90
N ASN A 19 -6.19 2.78 -28.23
CA ASN A 19 -5.80 1.83 -29.28
C ASN A 19 -6.99 1.01 -29.82
N LEU A 20 -6.76 0.25 -30.89
CA LEU A 20 -7.78 -0.57 -31.56
C LEU A 20 -8.51 -1.56 -30.64
N SER A 21 -7.77 -2.32 -29.82
CA SER A 21 -8.35 -3.34 -28.93
C SER A 21 -9.38 -2.73 -27.97
N ARG A 22 -9.08 -1.55 -27.42
CA ARG A 22 -10.01 -0.83 -26.54
C ARG A 22 -11.25 -0.32 -27.28
N TRP A 23 -11.07 0.22 -28.49
CA TRP A 23 -12.21 0.66 -29.31
C TRP A 23 -13.14 -0.50 -29.73
N GLN A 24 -12.58 -1.69 -29.98
CA GLN A 24 -13.38 -2.90 -30.20
C GLN A 24 -14.22 -3.28 -28.97
N GLN A 25 -13.64 -3.16 -27.76
CA GLN A 25 -14.38 -3.36 -26.51
C GLN A 25 -15.50 -2.32 -26.35
N ILE A 26 -15.24 -1.04 -26.63
CA ILE A 26 -16.26 0.02 -26.59
C ILE A 26 -17.44 -0.33 -27.49
N ILE A 27 -17.18 -0.77 -28.73
CA ILE A 27 -18.23 -1.18 -29.67
C ILE A 27 -19.03 -2.37 -29.13
N SER A 28 -18.36 -3.36 -28.55
CA SER A 28 -19.03 -4.50 -27.92
C SER A 28 -19.98 -4.05 -26.81
N ILE A 29 -19.53 -3.15 -25.94
CA ILE A 29 -20.34 -2.58 -24.85
C ILE A 29 -21.54 -1.81 -25.42
N ILE A 30 -21.33 -0.96 -26.43
CA ILE A 30 -22.40 -0.19 -27.07
C ILE A 30 -23.46 -1.14 -27.66
N LYS A 31 -23.03 -2.12 -28.46
CA LYS A 31 -23.93 -3.10 -29.11
C LYS A 31 -24.71 -3.90 -28.08
N GLN A 32 -24.07 -4.29 -26.97
CA GLN A 32 -24.72 -4.97 -25.86
C GLN A 32 -25.82 -4.12 -25.21
N ARG A 33 -25.55 -2.84 -24.92
CA ARG A 33 -26.58 -1.96 -24.32
C ARG A 33 -27.74 -1.69 -25.27
N ILE A 34 -27.46 -1.57 -26.57
CA ILE A 34 -28.51 -1.43 -27.59
C ILE A 34 -29.39 -2.69 -27.65
N SER A 35 -28.80 -3.90 -27.57
CA SER A 35 -29.57 -5.15 -27.56
C SER A 35 -30.37 -5.36 -26.27
N GLU A 36 -29.93 -4.78 -25.15
CA GLU A 36 -30.68 -4.70 -23.88
C GLU A 36 -31.87 -3.71 -23.95
N GLY A 37 -32.03 -2.97 -25.06
CA GLY A 37 -33.18 -2.08 -25.31
C GLY A 37 -32.92 -0.61 -25.01
N TYR A 38 -31.67 -0.21 -24.75
CA TYR A 38 -31.29 1.17 -24.46
C TYR A 38 -30.90 1.96 -25.72
N LYS A 39 -31.13 3.27 -25.68
CA LYS A 39 -30.35 4.21 -26.50
C LYS A 39 -29.06 4.56 -25.77
N VAL A 40 -27.95 4.64 -26.49
CA VAL A 40 -26.61 4.80 -25.91
C VAL A 40 -26.02 6.16 -26.27
N ALA A 41 -25.61 6.93 -25.26
CA ALA A 41 -24.88 8.18 -25.45
C ALA A 41 -23.45 8.05 -24.90
N VAL A 42 -22.46 8.12 -25.77
CA VAL A 42 -21.05 7.92 -25.45
C VAL A 42 -20.35 9.25 -25.21
N VAL A 43 -19.66 9.38 -24.08
CA VAL A 43 -18.75 10.49 -23.78
C VAL A 43 -17.33 9.96 -23.71
N HIS A 44 -16.39 10.60 -24.40
CA HIS A 44 -14.99 10.18 -24.37
C HIS A 44 -14.05 11.33 -23.97
N SER A 45 -12.93 10.98 -23.36
CA SER A 45 -11.79 11.88 -23.17
C SER A 45 -10.91 11.93 -24.43
N ALA A 46 -9.91 12.81 -24.44
CA ALA A 46 -8.82 12.74 -25.41
C ALA A 46 -8.05 11.41 -25.28
N LYS A 47 -7.39 10.99 -26.37
CA LYS A 47 -6.42 9.89 -26.33
C LYS A 47 -5.40 10.11 -25.21
N SER A 48 -5.06 9.03 -24.48
CA SER A 48 -4.07 9.07 -23.39
C SER A 48 -2.80 9.83 -23.77
N GLY A 49 -2.37 10.76 -22.90
CA GLY A 49 -1.19 11.60 -23.06
C GLY A 49 -1.42 12.94 -23.78
N ILE A 50 -2.45 13.06 -24.65
CA ILE A 50 -2.65 14.26 -25.48
C ILE A 50 -2.96 15.50 -24.65
N THR A 51 -3.84 15.41 -23.65
CA THR A 51 -4.18 16.55 -22.79
C THR A 51 -2.95 17.09 -22.05
N ASN A 52 -2.06 16.21 -21.57
CA ASN A 52 -0.82 16.62 -20.88
C ASN A 52 0.13 17.35 -21.83
N LEU A 53 0.31 16.85 -23.06
CA LEU A 53 1.11 17.53 -24.07
C LEU A 53 0.52 18.90 -24.44
N LEU A 54 -0.81 19.03 -24.47
CA LEU A 54 -1.49 20.31 -24.70
C LEU A 54 -1.37 21.28 -23.53
N GLU A 55 -1.42 20.79 -22.29
CA GLU A 55 -1.16 21.59 -21.08
C GLU A 55 0.29 22.09 -21.07
N GLU A 56 1.26 21.22 -21.35
CA GLU A 56 2.66 21.58 -21.48
C GLU A 56 2.86 22.59 -22.60
N PHE A 57 2.28 22.34 -23.79
CA PHE A 57 2.33 23.26 -24.92
C PHE A 57 1.74 24.63 -24.60
N SER A 58 0.64 24.69 -23.83
CA SER A 58 0.03 25.95 -23.41
C SER A 58 0.97 26.80 -22.54
N THR A 59 1.93 26.17 -21.88
CA THR A 59 2.92 26.81 -21.01
C THR A 59 4.25 27.07 -21.74
N SER A 60 4.83 26.04 -22.36
CA SER A 60 6.17 26.08 -22.97
C SER A 60 6.18 26.68 -24.38
N ARG A 61 5.05 26.58 -25.09
CA ARG A 61 4.90 26.97 -26.51
C ARG A 61 5.86 26.25 -27.46
N ASN A 62 6.41 25.10 -27.03
CA ASN A 62 7.36 24.33 -27.84
C ASN A 62 6.64 23.69 -29.03
N SER A 63 7.04 24.03 -30.26
CA SER A 63 6.45 23.47 -31.48
C SER A 63 6.70 21.96 -31.64
N GLN A 64 7.76 21.40 -31.02
CA GLN A 64 8.03 19.96 -31.07
C GLN A 64 6.90 19.13 -30.45
N LEU A 65 6.20 19.68 -29.44
CA LEU A 65 5.05 19.02 -28.82
C LEU A 65 3.89 18.84 -29.81
N ILE A 66 3.78 19.70 -30.84
CA ILE A 66 2.77 19.57 -31.89
C ILE A 66 3.05 18.32 -32.73
N ASP A 67 4.31 18.06 -33.05
CA ASP A 67 4.73 16.88 -33.81
C ASP A 67 4.48 15.58 -33.01
N GLU A 68 4.73 15.59 -31.70
CA GLU A 68 4.41 14.46 -30.81
C GLU A 68 2.91 14.17 -30.73
N ILE A 69 2.09 15.21 -30.57
CA ILE A 69 0.62 15.11 -30.58
C ILE A 69 0.16 14.53 -31.91
N LYS A 70 0.71 15.03 -33.02
CA LYS A 70 0.38 14.59 -34.37
C LYS A 70 0.71 13.12 -34.58
N ALA A 71 1.95 12.70 -34.30
CA ALA A 71 2.38 11.31 -34.44
C ALA A 71 1.52 10.35 -33.60
N SER A 72 1.16 10.75 -32.38
CA SER A 72 0.33 9.95 -31.48
C SER A 72 -1.11 9.76 -31.99
N LEU A 73 -1.68 10.75 -32.67
CA LEU A 73 -3.02 10.68 -33.26
C LEU A 73 -3.04 9.97 -34.62
N GLU A 74 -2.00 10.18 -35.44
CA GLU A 74 -1.82 9.45 -36.72
C GLU A 74 -1.68 7.95 -36.46
N LEU A 75 -0.89 7.55 -35.45
CA LEU A 75 -0.79 6.15 -35.03
C LEU A 75 -2.17 5.56 -34.67
N LEU A 76 -3.00 6.29 -33.93
CA LEU A 76 -4.36 5.82 -33.60
C LEU A 76 -5.24 5.71 -34.84
N ALA A 77 -5.20 6.69 -35.74
CA ALA A 77 -5.98 6.68 -36.98
C ALA A 77 -5.58 5.49 -37.87
N ASP A 78 -4.27 5.21 -37.97
CA ASP A 78 -3.72 4.08 -38.71
C ASP A 78 -4.15 2.73 -38.08
N GLU A 79 -4.01 2.58 -36.76
CA GLU A 79 -4.48 1.38 -36.04
C GLU A 79 -5.98 1.12 -36.25
N LEU A 80 -6.80 2.18 -36.28
CA LEU A 80 -8.24 2.10 -36.50
C LEU A 80 -8.61 2.01 -37.99
N SER A 81 -7.64 2.10 -38.90
CA SER A 81 -7.86 2.11 -40.35
C SER A 81 -8.85 3.20 -40.81
N VAL A 82 -8.69 4.41 -40.29
CA VAL A 82 -9.49 5.60 -40.62
C VAL A 82 -8.62 6.71 -41.20
N LYS A 83 -9.19 7.50 -42.12
CA LYS A 83 -8.54 8.68 -42.67
C LYS A 83 -9.33 9.91 -42.27
N VAL A 84 -8.75 10.74 -41.43
CA VAL A 84 -9.37 11.97 -40.90
C VAL A 84 -8.41 13.13 -41.12
N ASP A 85 -8.92 14.23 -41.66
CA ASP A 85 -8.12 15.44 -41.83
C ASP A 85 -8.12 16.27 -40.55
N LEU A 86 -6.98 16.29 -39.86
CA LEU A 86 -6.75 17.07 -38.64
C LEU A 86 -5.87 18.31 -38.89
N SER A 87 -5.54 18.62 -40.14
CA SER A 87 -4.58 19.67 -40.51
C SER A 87 -4.96 21.05 -39.97
N ASP A 88 -6.25 21.37 -39.93
CA ASP A 88 -6.78 22.63 -39.39
C ASP A 88 -6.48 22.81 -37.89
N TYR A 89 -6.49 21.72 -37.10
CA TYR A 89 -6.16 21.77 -35.68
C TYR A 89 -4.67 22.05 -35.46
N PHE A 90 -3.81 21.36 -36.22
CA PHE A 90 -2.36 21.56 -36.16
C PHE A 90 -1.96 22.95 -36.65
N LYS A 91 -2.61 23.48 -37.69
CA LYS A 91 -2.40 24.85 -38.15
C LYS A 91 -2.73 25.87 -37.04
N LYS A 92 -3.85 25.68 -36.33
CA LYS A 92 -4.21 26.55 -35.20
C LYS A 92 -3.23 26.43 -34.04
N LEU A 93 -2.74 25.23 -33.72
CA LEU A 93 -1.68 25.04 -32.71
C LEU A 93 -0.40 25.77 -33.13
N GLN A 94 -0.02 25.68 -34.41
CA GLN A 94 1.11 26.40 -34.96
C GLN A 94 0.93 27.93 -34.82
N ASP A 95 -0.25 28.45 -35.17
CA ASP A 95 -0.59 29.87 -34.99
C ASP A 95 -0.48 30.28 -33.52
N TYR A 96 -0.93 29.42 -32.60
CA TYR A 96 -0.79 29.68 -31.18
C TYR A 96 0.68 29.69 -30.75
N SER A 97 1.56 28.85 -31.28
CA SER A 97 2.99 28.84 -30.90
C SER A 97 3.68 30.20 -31.10
N HIS A 98 3.21 31.00 -32.07
CA HIS A 98 3.75 32.33 -32.38
C HIS A 98 3.17 33.48 -31.54
N GLN A 99 2.13 33.24 -30.74
CA GLN A 99 1.51 34.28 -29.90
C GLN A 99 2.27 34.49 -28.58
N LYS A 100 2.68 35.74 -28.31
CA LYS A 100 3.42 36.11 -27.09
C LYS A 100 2.61 35.93 -25.79
N ILE A 101 1.30 36.17 -25.81
CA ILE A 101 0.43 36.08 -24.63
C ILE A 101 -0.80 35.27 -25.00
N LEU A 102 -1.10 34.24 -24.21
CA LEU A 102 -2.35 33.50 -24.30
C LEU A 102 -3.37 34.03 -23.29
N THR A 103 -4.59 34.27 -23.76
CA THR A 103 -5.73 34.48 -22.86
C THR A 103 -6.21 33.14 -22.30
N SER A 104 -6.96 33.15 -21.19
CA SER A 104 -7.57 31.93 -20.64
C SER A 104 -8.48 31.22 -21.64
N HIS A 105 -9.16 31.94 -22.54
CA HIS A 105 -9.94 31.34 -23.62
C HIS A 105 -9.06 30.66 -24.68
N ASN A 106 -7.89 31.21 -24.98
CA ASN A 106 -6.95 30.54 -25.88
C ASN A 106 -6.44 29.24 -25.26
N ILE A 107 -6.11 29.25 -23.97
CA ILE A 107 -5.72 28.04 -23.24
C ILE A 107 -6.85 27.01 -23.25
N ALA A 108 -8.08 27.40 -22.88
CA ALA A 108 -9.25 26.52 -22.95
C ALA A 108 -9.46 25.94 -24.37
N LYS A 109 -9.22 26.74 -25.41
CA LYS A 109 -9.34 26.30 -26.80
C LYS A 109 -8.25 25.29 -27.17
N ILE A 110 -7.00 25.53 -26.79
CA ILE A 110 -5.88 24.61 -26.99
C ILE A 110 -6.19 23.27 -26.30
N LEU A 111 -6.58 23.29 -25.03
CA LEU A 111 -6.89 22.08 -24.28
C LEU A 111 -8.05 21.29 -24.92
N SER A 112 -9.08 21.98 -25.43
CA SER A 112 -10.22 21.33 -26.11
C SER A 112 -9.84 20.56 -27.38
N PHE A 113 -8.69 20.84 -27.99
CA PHE A 113 -8.29 20.16 -29.23
C PHE A 113 -8.01 18.67 -29.00
N GLY A 114 -7.60 18.25 -27.80
CA GLY A 114 -7.37 16.85 -27.50
C GLY A 114 -8.62 16.00 -27.72
N GLU A 115 -9.73 16.40 -27.09
CA GLU A 115 -11.02 15.74 -27.23
C GLU A 115 -11.58 15.90 -28.65
N LEU A 116 -11.48 17.08 -29.27
CA LEU A 116 -12.01 17.31 -30.62
C LEU A 116 -11.29 16.45 -31.68
N MET A 117 -9.95 16.42 -31.68
CA MET A 117 -9.20 15.59 -32.65
C MET A 117 -9.46 14.10 -32.43
N THR A 118 -9.52 13.65 -31.17
CA THR A 118 -9.90 12.27 -30.84
C THR A 118 -11.34 11.96 -31.29
N HIS A 119 -12.24 12.94 -31.21
CA HIS A 119 -13.65 12.79 -31.59
C HIS A 119 -13.83 12.59 -33.10
N GLU A 120 -13.09 13.33 -33.94
CA GLU A 120 -13.15 13.16 -35.40
C GLU A 120 -12.73 11.72 -35.80
N ILE A 121 -11.64 11.21 -35.20
CA ILE A 121 -11.16 9.83 -35.40
C ILE A 121 -12.22 8.81 -34.92
N ALA A 122 -12.78 9.02 -33.73
CA ALA A 122 -13.77 8.14 -33.13
C ALA A 122 -15.06 8.06 -33.96
N CYS A 123 -15.58 9.20 -34.45
CA CYS A 123 -16.78 9.27 -35.28
C CYS A 123 -16.59 8.51 -36.60
N GLU A 124 -15.46 8.69 -37.27
CA GLU A 124 -15.15 7.98 -38.51
C GLU A 124 -15.04 6.46 -38.29
N TYR A 125 -14.45 6.04 -37.17
CA TYR A 125 -14.33 4.62 -36.85
C TYR A 125 -15.67 3.96 -36.47
N LEU A 126 -16.45 4.61 -35.59
CA LEU A 126 -17.72 4.08 -35.10
C LEU A 126 -18.83 4.07 -36.17
N SER A 127 -18.88 5.10 -37.01
CA SER A 127 -19.91 5.21 -38.06
C SER A 127 -19.85 4.09 -39.11
N LYS A 128 -18.68 3.46 -39.30
CA LYS A 128 -18.51 2.27 -40.14
C LYS A 128 -19.21 1.01 -39.58
N GLN A 129 -19.58 1.01 -38.30
CA GLN A 129 -20.06 -0.18 -37.60
C GLN A 129 -21.43 -0.01 -36.94
N ILE A 130 -21.82 1.22 -36.61
CA ILE A 130 -23.05 1.55 -35.90
C ILE A 130 -23.62 2.85 -36.47
N GLU A 131 -24.95 2.97 -36.56
CA GLU A 131 -25.59 4.22 -36.94
C GLU A 131 -25.40 5.27 -35.84
N LEU A 132 -24.59 6.30 -36.13
CA LEU A 132 -24.07 7.24 -35.14
C LEU A 132 -24.60 8.67 -35.34
N GLU A 133 -24.88 9.35 -34.24
CA GLU A 133 -25.14 10.79 -34.16
C GLU A 133 -24.00 11.46 -33.36
N SER A 134 -23.48 12.60 -33.80
CA SER A 134 -22.48 13.37 -33.04
C SER A 134 -23.15 14.54 -32.34
N ILE A 135 -22.83 14.74 -31.06
CA ILE A 135 -23.34 15.81 -30.21
C ILE A 135 -22.24 16.83 -29.97
N ASN A 136 -22.55 18.12 -30.19
CA ASN A 136 -21.66 19.21 -29.83
C ASN A 136 -21.94 19.69 -28.39
N PRO A 137 -21.03 19.49 -27.43
CA PRO A 137 -21.26 19.85 -26.02
C PRO A 137 -21.48 21.35 -25.81
N LYS A 138 -20.96 22.21 -26.70
CA LYS A 138 -21.13 23.67 -26.63
C LYS A 138 -22.58 24.13 -26.80
N ASN A 139 -23.43 23.28 -27.38
CA ASN A 139 -24.85 23.59 -27.55
C ASN A 139 -25.67 23.25 -26.29
N ILE A 140 -25.09 22.48 -25.35
CA ILE A 140 -25.79 21.92 -24.19
C ILE A 140 -25.23 22.49 -22.89
N PHE A 141 -23.92 22.66 -22.80
CA PHE A 141 -23.20 23.09 -21.61
C PHE A 141 -22.80 24.56 -21.72
N ILE A 142 -23.55 25.44 -21.05
CA ILE A 142 -23.29 26.88 -21.02
C ILE A 142 -22.81 27.27 -19.63
N SER A 143 -21.67 27.94 -19.52
CA SER A 143 -21.09 28.36 -18.24
C SER A 143 -22.05 29.28 -17.48
N SER A 144 -22.22 29.04 -16.17
CA SER A 144 -23.07 29.83 -15.30
C SER A 144 -22.51 31.25 -15.08
N SER A 145 -23.37 32.26 -15.18
CA SER A 145 -23.08 33.66 -14.86
C SER A 145 -22.92 33.92 -13.36
N ASP A 146 -23.44 33.04 -12.50
CA ASP A 146 -23.46 33.18 -11.04
C ASP A 146 -22.15 32.73 -10.35
N ASP A 147 -21.09 32.45 -11.11
CA ASP A 147 -19.79 32.06 -10.58
C ASP A 147 -18.98 33.30 -10.16
N ASN A 148 -18.67 33.45 -8.87
CA ASN A 148 -17.90 34.59 -8.34
C ASN A 148 -16.38 34.38 -8.31
N ARG A 149 -15.87 33.27 -8.86
CA ARG A 149 -14.42 32.98 -8.90
C ARG A 149 -13.68 33.89 -9.89
N ALA A 150 -12.35 33.86 -9.88
CA ALA A 150 -11.53 34.59 -10.84
C ALA A 150 -11.86 34.17 -12.29
N LEU A 151 -11.80 35.11 -13.23
CA LEU A 151 -12.16 34.89 -14.65
C LEU A 151 -11.44 33.68 -15.26
N ALA A 152 -10.15 33.51 -14.98
CA ALA A 152 -9.38 32.37 -15.45
C ALA A 152 -9.97 31.03 -14.95
N THR A 153 -10.36 30.95 -13.68
CA THR A 153 -11.00 29.77 -13.09
C THR A 153 -12.38 29.50 -13.70
N LYS A 154 -13.16 30.55 -13.99
CA LYS A 154 -14.47 30.40 -14.67
C LYS A 154 -14.31 29.78 -16.06
N ILE A 155 -13.21 30.06 -16.75
CA ILE A 155 -12.95 29.60 -18.12
C ILE A 155 -12.29 28.22 -18.14
N LEU A 156 -11.34 27.95 -17.23
CA LEU A 156 -10.54 26.73 -17.20
C LEU A 156 -11.12 25.63 -16.30
N SER A 157 -12.17 25.95 -15.53
CA SER A 157 -12.83 25.05 -14.59
C SER A 157 -14.31 25.41 -14.45
N ALA A 158 -14.98 25.57 -15.59
CA ALA A 158 -16.33 26.11 -15.70
C ALA A 158 -17.37 25.25 -14.96
N LYS A 159 -18.33 25.91 -14.30
CA LYS A 159 -19.59 25.30 -13.87
C LYS A 159 -20.66 25.64 -14.90
N CYS A 160 -21.48 24.69 -15.30
CA CYS A 160 -22.41 24.88 -16.43
C CYS A 160 -23.85 24.69 -15.98
N ASN A 161 -24.74 25.49 -16.57
CA ASN A 161 -26.16 25.19 -16.64
C ASN A 161 -26.36 24.18 -17.79
N VAL A 162 -27.25 23.21 -17.56
CA VAL A 162 -27.49 22.09 -18.48
C VAL A 162 -28.84 22.28 -19.16
N GLY A 163 -28.85 22.45 -20.49
CA GLY A 163 -30.08 22.45 -21.29
C GLY A 163 -30.64 21.04 -21.49
N SER A 164 -31.91 20.89 -21.87
CA SER A 164 -32.49 19.60 -22.26
C SER A 164 -32.15 19.26 -23.72
N THR A 165 -31.83 18.00 -23.99
CA THR A 165 -31.57 17.49 -25.35
C THR A 165 -32.21 16.12 -25.55
N LYS A 166 -32.26 15.64 -26.80
CA LYS A 166 -32.73 14.29 -27.16
C LYS A 166 -31.83 13.71 -28.25
N ILE A 167 -31.68 12.39 -28.25
CA ILE A 167 -30.99 11.65 -29.31
C ILE A 167 -32.00 10.91 -30.18
N ILE A 168 -31.82 11.04 -31.50
CA ILE A 168 -32.74 10.48 -32.49
C ILE A 168 -32.35 9.03 -32.78
N LYS A 169 -31.05 8.79 -32.98
CA LYS A 169 -30.49 7.47 -33.28
C LYS A 169 -30.32 6.60 -32.02
N ASP A 170 -30.07 5.31 -32.23
CA ASP A 170 -29.80 4.36 -31.15
C ASP A 170 -28.43 4.60 -30.48
N CYS A 171 -27.48 5.25 -31.17
CA CYS A 171 -26.18 5.61 -30.63
C CYS A 171 -25.81 7.07 -30.94
N ALA A 172 -25.36 7.80 -29.92
CA ALA A 172 -24.77 9.12 -30.05
C ALA A 172 -23.37 9.17 -29.40
N ILE A 173 -22.49 10.05 -29.87
CA ILE A 173 -21.17 10.29 -29.30
C ILE A 173 -20.92 11.79 -29.08
N MET A 174 -20.24 12.14 -27.98
CA MET A 174 -19.92 13.50 -27.60
C MET A 174 -18.49 13.57 -27.04
N PRO A 175 -17.66 14.56 -27.42
CA PRO A 175 -16.42 14.83 -26.72
C PRO A 175 -16.72 15.35 -25.30
N GLY A 176 -16.01 14.84 -24.29
CA GLY A 176 -16.10 15.35 -22.92
C GLY A 176 -15.33 16.66 -22.71
N PHE A 177 -15.24 17.12 -21.46
CA PHE A 177 -14.39 18.25 -20.99
C PHE A 177 -14.72 19.65 -21.53
N ILE A 178 -15.38 19.76 -22.69
CA ILE A 178 -15.64 21.01 -23.41
C ILE A 178 -17.01 21.59 -23.05
N ALA A 179 -17.10 22.91 -22.94
CA ALA A 179 -18.35 23.68 -22.81
C ALA A 179 -18.23 25.04 -23.53
N ALA A 180 -19.29 25.85 -23.47
CA ALA A 180 -19.28 27.22 -23.99
C ALA A 180 -19.61 28.26 -22.91
N ASP A 181 -19.15 29.50 -23.09
CA ASP A 181 -19.69 30.64 -22.34
C ASP A 181 -20.97 31.20 -22.99
N GLU A 182 -21.57 32.20 -22.36
CA GLU A 182 -22.79 32.87 -22.86
C GLU A 182 -22.61 33.52 -24.25
N ASN A 183 -21.37 33.79 -24.66
CA ASN A 183 -21.03 34.35 -25.98
C ASN A 183 -20.63 33.25 -26.99
N GLY A 184 -20.77 31.98 -26.64
CA GLY A 184 -20.39 30.84 -27.48
C GLY A 184 -18.89 30.60 -27.59
N LYS A 185 -18.03 31.27 -26.80
CA LYS A 185 -16.59 30.97 -26.75
C LYS A 185 -16.33 29.67 -26.01
N THR A 186 -15.19 29.05 -26.30
CA THR A 186 -14.84 27.76 -25.68
C THR A 186 -14.39 27.99 -24.23
N VAL A 187 -14.93 27.18 -23.33
CA VAL A 187 -14.50 27.03 -21.94
C VAL A 187 -14.36 25.53 -21.65
N VAL A 188 -13.63 25.17 -20.59
CA VAL A 188 -13.40 23.78 -20.21
C VAL A 188 -13.81 23.51 -18.77
N LEU A 189 -14.18 22.26 -18.48
CA LEU A 189 -14.73 21.86 -17.18
C LEU A 189 -13.66 21.61 -16.10
N GLY A 190 -12.38 21.67 -16.47
CA GLY A 190 -11.24 21.39 -15.58
C GLY A 190 -10.99 19.89 -15.39
N ARG A 191 -10.24 19.54 -14.34
CA ARG A 191 -9.95 18.14 -14.00
C ARG A 191 -11.23 17.32 -13.82
N GLY A 192 -11.21 16.07 -14.29
CA GLY A 192 -12.40 15.21 -14.31
C GLY A 192 -13.52 15.73 -15.22
N GLY A 193 -13.20 16.62 -16.17
CA GLY A 193 -14.19 17.26 -17.02
C GLY A 193 -14.99 16.27 -17.86
N SER A 194 -14.40 15.19 -18.34
CA SER A 194 -15.15 14.16 -19.10
C SER A 194 -16.16 13.40 -18.23
N ASP A 195 -15.85 13.11 -16.96
CA ASP A 195 -16.83 12.51 -16.02
C ASP A 195 -17.99 13.48 -15.76
N THR A 196 -17.64 14.76 -15.59
CA THR A 196 -18.61 15.84 -15.39
C THR A 196 -19.50 16.02 -16.62
N SER A 197 -18.92 15.96 -17.84
CA SER A 197 -19.67 15.98 -19.10
C SER A 197 -20.66 14.82 -19.22
N ALA A 198 -20.28 13.61 -18.79
CA ALA A 198 -21.20 12.46 -18.80
C ALA A 198 -22.38 12.70 -17.86
N SER A 199 -22.14 13.28 -16.69
CA SER A 199 -23.19 13.59 -15.72
C SER A 199 -24.11 14.70 -16.22
N TYR A 200 -23.56 15.76 -16.82
CA TYR A 200 -24.38 16.80 -17.46
C TYR A 200 -25.17 16.27 -18.66
N LEU A 201 -24.58 15.42 -19.51
CA LEU A 201 -25.29 14.83 -20.63
C LEU A 201 -26.45 13.92 -20.15
N ALA A 202 -26.22 13.15 -19.08
CA ALA A 202 -27.25 12.32 -18.47
C ALA A 202 -28.44 13.13 -17.95
N VAL A 203 -28.16 14.26 -17.28
CA VAL A 203 -29.21 15.20 -16.86
C VAL A 203 -29.94 15.78 -18.06
N SER A 204 -29.21 16.19 -19.10
CA SER A 204 -29.77 16.77 -20.33
C SER A 204 -30.74 15.83 -21.05
N LEU A 205 -30.40 14.53 -21.07
CA LEU A 205 -31.14 13.46 -21.75
C LEU A 205 -32.22 12.81 -20.87
N GLY A 206 -32.25 13.09 -19.57
CA GLY A 206 -33.08 12.33 -18.62
C GLY A 206 -32.69 10.85 -18.57
N ALA A 207 -31.39 10.56 -18.59
CA ALA A 207 -30.87 9.20 -18.68
C ALA A 207 -31.21 8.36 -17.45
N GLU A 208 -31.37 7.04 -17.66
CA GLU A 208 -31.67 6.08 -16.60
C GLU A 208 -30.47 5.88 -15.65
N ARG A 209 -29.25 5.90 -16.20
CA ARG A 209 -28.00 5.80 -15.46
C ARG A 209 -26.79 6.29 -16.27
N ILE A 210 -25.70 6.53 -15.56
CA ILE A 210 -24.37 6.81 -16.11
C ILE A 210 -23.49 5.59 -15.86
N GLU A 211 -22.75 5.12 -16.86
CA GLU A 211 -21.71 4.09 -16.70
C GLU A 211 -20.34 4.72 -16.96
N ILE A 212 -19.48 4.77 -15.95
CA ILE A 212 -18.10 5.23 -16.03
C ILE A 212 -17.21 4.01 -16.21
N TRP A 213 -16.65 3.86 -17.40
CA TRP A 213 -15.77 2.75 -17.78
C TRP A 213 -14.30 3.13 -17.57
N THR A 214 -13.65 2.38 -16.69
CA THR A 214 -12.25 2.57 -16.29
C THR A 214 -11.48 1.24 -16.31
N ASP A 215 -10.23 1.24 -15.91
CA ASP A 215 -9.33 0.08 -15.82
C ASP A 215 -9.47 -0.74 -14.52
N VAL A 216 -10.19 -0.22 -13.53
CA VAL A 216 -10.51 -0.89 -12.25
C VAL A 216 -11.99 -1.27 -12.17
N HIS A 217 -12.32 -2.25 -11.34
CA HIS A 217 -13.71 -2.69 -11.11
C HIS A 217 -14.59 -1.64 -10.44
N GLY A 218 -14.02 -0.75 -9.63
CA GLY A 218 -14.80 0.26 -8.94
C GLY A 218 -14.01 0.99 -7.86
N ILE A 219 -14.73 1.53 -6.89
CA ILE A 219 -14.15 2.15 -5.69
C ILE A 219 -13.79 1.03 -4.71
N PHE A 220 -12.54 1.00 -4.25
CA PHE A 220 -12.09 0.08 -3.22
C PHE A 220 -12.00 0.77 -1.86
N SER A 221 -12.05 -0.02 -0.80
CA SER A 221 -11.92 0.44 0.59
C SER A 221 -10.56 1.04 0.95
N ALA A 222 -9.54 0.81 0.14
CA ALA A 222 -8.21 1.39 0.22
C ALA A 222 -7.55 1.26 -1.16
N ASN A 223 -6.39 1.90 -1.37
CA ASN A 223 -5.61 1.69 -2.58
C ASN A 223 -5.19 0.21 -2.70
N PRO A 224 -5.67 -0.55 -3.69
CA PRO A 224 -5.39 -1.99 -3.76
C PRO A 224 -3.93 -2.36 -4.03
N HIS A 225 -3.13 -1.41 -4.53
CA HIS A 225 -1.69 -1.61 -4.71
C HIS A 225 -0.90 -1.55 -3.40
N VAL A 226 -1.47 -0.92 -2.36
CA VAL A 226 -0.84 -0.81 -1.03
C VAL A 226 -1.49 -1.80 -0.05
N VAL A 227 -2.79 -2.02 -0.18
CA VAL A 227 -3.57 -2.93 0.67
C VAL A 227 -4.22 -4.00 -0.21
N PRO A 228 -3.58 -5.16 -0.41
CA PRO A 228 -4.13 -6.24 -1.24
C PRO A 228 -5.50 -6.76 -0.78
N THR A 229 -5.75 -6.72 0.53
CA THR A 229 -7.04 -7.04 1.17
C THR A 229 -8.12 -5.97 0.95
N ALA A 230 -7.81 -4.88 0.23
CA ALA A 230 -8.77 -3.84 -0.11
C ALA A 230 -9.97 -4.44 -0.83
N ARG A 231 -11.17 -4.01 -0.42
CA ARG A 231 -12.43 -4.60 -0.87
C ARG A 231 -13.15 -3.68 -1.81
N LEU A 232 -13.73 -4.25 -2.87
CA LEU A 232 -14.61 -3.50 -3.76
C LEU A 232 -15.81 -3.01 -2.95
N ILE A 233 -16.17 -1.73 -3.08
CA ILE A 233 -17.41 -1.18 -2.52
C ILE A 233 -18.47 -1.34 -3.59
N GLU A 234 -19.40 -2.28 -3.45
CA GLU A 234 -20.37 -2.55 -4.52
C GLU A 234 -21.49 -1.51 -4.56
N LYS A 235 -21.85 -0.96 -3.40
CA LYS A 235 -22.95 -0.01 -3.23
C LYS A 235 -22.56 1.09 -2.26
N ILE A 236 -22.76 2.35 -2.67
CA ILE A 236 -22.42 3.51 -1.86
C ILE A 236 -23.37 4.69 -2.13
N GLY A 237 -23.66 5.49 -1.10
CA GLY A 237 -24.39 6.74 -1.23
C GLY A 237 -23.55 7.85 -1.88
N TYR A 238 -24.20 8.88 -2.42
CA TYR A 238 -23.50 9.98 -3.12
C TYR A 238 -22.59 10.79 -2.19
N GLU A 239 -23.03 11.07 -0.95
CA GLU A 239 -22.24 11.88 -0.01
C GLU A 239 -20.94 11.18 0.37
N GLU A 240 -20.99 9.91 0.76
CA GLU A 240 -19.82 9.10 1.10
C GLU A 240 -18.88 8.97 -0.12
N ALA A 241 -19.41 8.70 -1.31
CA ALA A 241 -18.60 8.61 -2.53
C ALA A 241 -17.92 9.93 -2.89
N ARG A 242 -18.59 11.07 -2.67
CA ARG A 242 -18.01 12.41 -2.89
C ARG A 242 -16.87 12.70 -1.92
N GLU A 243 -17.00 12.30 -0.66
CA GLU A 243 -15.92 12.42 0.33
C GLU A 243 -14.74 11.51 -0.01
N ILE A 244 -14.97 10.29 -0.50
CA ILE A 244 -13.90 9.40 -0.98
C ILE A 244 -13.17 10.05 -2.17
N ALA A 245 -13.91 10.55 -3.15
CA ALA A 245 -13.35 11.20 -4.34
C ALA A 245 -12.56 12.47 -3.99
N ALA A 246 -13.04 13.29 -3.05
CA ALA A 246 -12.38 14.52 -2.61
C ALA A 246 -11.12 14.26 -1.77
N SER A 247 -11.11 13.20 -0.95
CA SER A 247 -10.01 12.88 -0.04
C SER A 247 -8.86 12.09 -0.67
N GLY A 248 -8.90 11.80 -1.97
CA GLY A 248 -7.80 11.14 -2.70
C GLY A 248 -8.19 9.92 -3.53
N GLY A 249 -9.46 9.52 -3.55
CA GLY A 249 -9.96 8.46 -4.42
C GLY A 249 -9.92 8.85 -5.90
N LYS A 250 -9.06 8.19 -6.69
CA LYS A 250 -8.78 8.56 -8.10
C LYS A 250 -9.77 8.01 -9.13
N VAL A 251 -10.70 7.15 -8.72
CA VAL A 251 -11.61 6.43 -9.64
C VAL A 251 -12.60 7.37 -10.31
N LEU A 252 -13.06 8.39 -9.60
CA LEU A 252 -14.11 9.28 -10.05
C LEU A 252 -13.88 10.68 -9.52
N HIS A 253 -14.07 11.70 -10.34
CA HIS A 253 -13.89 13.09 -9.91
C HIS A 253 -15.13 13.58 -9.12
N PRO A 254 -14.97 14.23 -7.95
CA PRO A 254 -16.10 14.58 -7.06
C PRO A 254 -17.15 15.50 -7.73
N ARG A 255 -16.74 16.30 -8.72
CA ARG A 255 -17.64 17.22 -9.44
C ARG A 255 -18.69 16.55 -10.32
N CYS A 256 -18.47 15.31 -10.76
CA CYS A 256 -19.48 14.62 -11.58
C CYS A 256 -20.61 14.01 -10.74
N ILE A 257 -20.38 13.81 -9.44
CA ILE A 257 -21.38 13.21 -8.53
C ILE A 257 -22.57 14.16 -8.33
N LEU A 258 -22.31 15.45 -8.13
CA LEU A 258 -23.33 16.42 -7.72
C LEU A 258 -24.49 16.56 -8.74
N PRO A 259 -24.25 16.69 -10.06
CA PRO A 259 -25.34 16.74 -11.03
C PRO A 259 -26.19 15.46 -11.06
N ALA A 260 -25.56 14.30 -10.90
CA ALA A 260 -26.25 13.02 -10.87
C ALA A 260 -27.07 12.86 -9.58
N GLU A 261 -26.53 13.26 -8.42
CA GLU A 261 -27.20 13.26 -7.12
C GLU A 261 -28.46 14.14 -7.12
N GLN A 262 -28.34 15.40 -7.59
CA GLN A 262 -29.46 16.36 -7.64
C GLN A 262 -30.63 15.87 -8.49
N ASN A 263 -30.36 15.03 -9.49
CA ASN A 263 -31.35 14.46 -10.40
C ASN A 263 -31.65 12.98 -10.12
N SER A 264 -31.09 12.41 -9.04
CA SER A 264 -31.24 10.99 -8.66
C SER A 264 -30.88 9.99 -9.77
N ILE A 265 -29.87 10.29 -10.58
CA ILE A 265 -29.36 9.44 -11.66
C ILE A 265 -28.23 8.55 -11.10
N PRO A 266 -28.38 7.21 -11.07
CA PRO A 266 -27.33 6.30 -10.61
C PRO A 266 -26.05 6.40 -11.46
N ILE A 267 -24.89 6.28 -10.80
CA ILE A 267 -23.59 6.16 -11.48
C ILE A 267 -23.04 4.75 -11.23
N HIS A 268 -22.75 4.02 -12.30
CA HIS A 268 -22.14 2.70 -12.28
C HIS A 268 -20.68 2.86 -12.69
N ILE A 269 -19.76 2.30 -11.90
CA ILE A 269 -18.34 2.26 -12.25
C ILE A 269 -18.03 0.83 -12.67
N CYS A 270 -17.49 0.69 -13.88
CA CYS A 270 -17.29 -0.59 -14.55
C CYS A 270 -15.83 -0.73 -15.05
N ASN A 271 -15.37 -1.96 -15.18
CA ASN A 271 -14.05 -2.26 -15.77
C ASN A 271 -14.17 -2.57 -17.26
N THR A 272 -13.51 -1.78 -18.11
CA THR A 272 -13.48 -1.99 -19.58
C THR A 272 -12.91 -3.36 -19.96
N MET A 273 -12.01 -3.93 -19.15
CA MET A 273 -11.38 -5.24 -19.39
C MET A 273 -12.14 -6.43 -18.79
N ASP A 274 -13.24 -6.18 -18.08
CA ASP A 274 -14.07 -7.20 -17.44
C ASP A 274 -15.52 -6.70 -17.39
N ALA A 275 -16.14 -6.57 -18.57
CA ALA A 275 -17.45 -5.96 -18.72
C ALA A 275 -18.60 -6.72 -18.02
N GLY A 276 -18.38 -7.98 -17.64
CA GLY A 276 -19.31 -8.79 -16.85
C GLY A 276 -18.96 -8.86 -15.35
N GLY A 277 -17.86 -8.25 -14.92
CA GLY A 277 -17.41 -8.27 -13.53
C GLY A 277 -18.23 -7.36 -12.61
N SER A 278 -18.19 -7.63 -11.30
CA SER A 278 -18.78 -6.75 -10.28
C SER A 278 -18.13 -5.37 -10.31
N GLY A 279 -18.94 -4.32 -10.09
CA GLY A 279 -18.45 -2.95 -9.97
C GLY A 279 -19.12 -2.16 -8.84
N THR A 280 -18.94 -0.84 -8.84
CA THR A 280 -19.50 0.05 -7.81
C THR A 280 -20.72 0.80 -8.35
N ILE A 281 -21.83 0.81 -7.60
CA ILE A 281 -23.03 1.59 -7.92
C ILE A 281 -23.22 2.69 -6.88
N LEU A 282 -23.24 3.95 -7.35
CA LEU A 282 -23.57 5.13 -6.57
C LEU A 282 -25.06 5.44 -6.79
N LYS A 283 -25.86 5.44 -5.73
CA LYS A 283 -27.30 5.69 -5.82
C LYS A 283 -27.85 6.23 -4.51
N LYS A 284 -28.89 7.05 -4.60
CA LYS A 284 -29.71 7.45 -3.44
C LYS A 284 -30.41 6.23 -2.83
N GLY A 285 -30.36 6.09 -1.52
CA GLY A 285 -30.83 4.92 -0.78
C GLY A 285 -29.75 3.88 -0.46
N TYR A 286 -28.51 4.08 -0.90
CA TYR A 286 -27.35 3.27 -0.52
C TYR A 286 -26.49 3.90 0.58
N GLU A 287 -26.99 4.96 1.21
CA GLU A 287 -26.33 5.60 2.33
C GLU A 287 -26.19 4.62 3.51
N SER A 288 -25.06 4.70 4.21
CA SER A 288 -24.86 3.92 5.43
C SER A 288 -25.86 4.31 6.52
N THR A 289 -26.42 3.31 7.19
CA THR A 289 -27.40 3.49 8.28
C THR A 289 -26.83 3.30 9.68
N SER A 290 -25.60 2.78 9.78
CA SER A 290 -24.88 2.59 11.05
C SER A 290 -23.44 3.09 10.96
N PRO A 291 -22.83 3.53 12.08
CA PRO A 291 -21.46 4.03 12.06
C PRO A 291 -20.48 3.00 11.49
N ARG A 292 -19.70 3.41 10.48
CA ARG A 292 -18.72 2.53 9.81
C ARG A 292 -17.70 3.32 9.00
N VAL A 293 -16.55 2.70 8.72
CA VAL A 293 -15.59 3.18 7.71
C VAL A 293 -15.90 2.52 6.37
N ARG A 294 -15.97 3.31 5.30
CA ARG A 294 -16.16 2.83 3.92
C ARG A 294 -14.85 2.73 3.17
N ALA A 295 -13.99 3.73 3.30
CA ALA A 295 -12.69 3.73 2.66
C ALA A 295 -11.66 4.49 3.49
N ILE A 296 -10.38 4.17 3.25
CA ILE A 296 -9.25 4.87 3.81
C ILE A 296 -8.34 5.26 2.65
N ASN A 297 -8.15 6.57 2.50
CA ASN A 297 -7.40 7.16 1.40
C ASN A 297 -6.09 7.77 1.91
N VAL A 298 -5.04 7.69 1.09
CA VAL A 298 -3.78 8.38 1.36
C VAL A 298 -3.49 9.38 0.25
N ARG A 299 -3.20 10.62 0.64
CA ARG A 299 -2.65 11.65 -0.25
C ARG A 299 -1.22 11.95 0.16
N HIS A 300 -0.28 11.55 -0.69
CA HIS A 300 1.14 11.81 -0.49
C HIS A 300 1.56 13.21 -0.95
N LYS A 301 2.77 13.62 -0.56
CA LYS A 301 3.42 14.88 -0.98
C LYS A 301 2.60 16.12 -0.67
N ILE A 302 1.90 16.11 0.46
CA ILE A 302 1.20 17.29 0.97
C ILE A 302 2.21 18.23 1.60
N THR A 303 2.03 19.53 1.36
CA THR A 303 2.74 20.59 2.06
C THR A 303 1.84 21.19 3.13
N LEU A 304 2.36 21.32 4.35
CA LEU A 304 1.68 21.96 5.47
C LEU A 304 2.30 23.31 5.77
N VAL A 305 1.46 24.28 6.15
CA VAL A 305 1.87 25.59 6.62
C VAL A 305 1.30 25.77 8.03
N SER A 306 2.18 25.73 9.03
CA SER A 306 1.86 26.02 10.43
C SER A 306 2.14 27.48 10.72
N MET A 307 1.17 28.16 11.31
CA MET A 307 1.18 29.60 11.59
C MET A 307 0.90 29.82 13.07
N ASP A 308 1.92 30.25 13.81
CA ASP A 308 1.87 30.47 15.26
C ASP A 308 1.80 31.96 15.59
N SER A 309 0.79 32.38 16.37
CA SER A 309 0.65 33.75 16.84
C SER A 309 -0.19 33.85 18.12
N ILE A 310 0.40 34.42 19.17
CA ILE A 310 -0.30 34.75 20.42
C ILE A 310 -1.38 35.81 20.16
N ASN A 311 -1.15 36.69 19.18
CA ASN A 311 -2.06 37.79 18.83
C ASN A 311 -3.34 37.33 18.10
N MET A 312 -3.45 36.04 17.76
CA MET A 312 -4.70 35.49 17.21
C MET A 312 -5.84 35.50 18.24
N TRP A 313 -5.49 35.36 19.52
CA TRP A 313 -6.47 35.31 20.60
C TRP A 313 -7.08 36.71 20.83
N HIS A 314 -8.41 36.82 20.69
CA HIS A 314 -9.20 38.06 20.81
C HIS A 314 -9.06 39.11 19.68
N GLN A 315 -8.36 38.82 18.58
CA GLN A 315 -8.24 39.75 17.45
C GLN A 315 -9.20 39.43 16.30
N ALA A 316 -10.25 40.24 16.13
CA ALA A 316 -11.13 40.14 14.98
C ALA A 316 -10.37 40.34 13.65
N GLY A 317 -10.64 39.48 12.67
CA GLY A 317 -10.10 39.59 11.32
C GLY A 317 -8.71 38.97 11.08
N PHE A 318 -8.05 38.38 12.09
CA PHE A 318 -6.76 37.71 11.90
C PHE A 318 -6.85 36.59 10.83
N MET A 319 -7.79 35.65 11.00
CA MET A 319 -8.00 34.57 10.02
C MET A 319 -8.34 35.13 8.63
N GLY A 320 -9.20 36.15 8.55
CA GLY A 320 -9.57 36.79 7.28
C GLY A 320 -8.36 37.38 6.54
N ARG A 321 -7.42 38.00 7.26
CA ARG A 321 -6.16 38.50 6.68
C ARG A 321 -5.27 37.36 6.18
N ILE A 322 -5.07 36.32 7.00
CA ILE A 322 -4.26 35.15 6.62
C ILE A 322 -4.82 34.50 5.35
N PHE A 323 -6.12 34.17 5.31
CA PHE A 323 -6.75 33.56 4.13
C PHE A 323 -6.76 34.49 2.90
N SER A 324 -6.70 35.82 3.09
CA SER A 324 -6.57 36.77 1.98
C SER A 324 -5.22 36.65 1.28
N VAL A 325 -4.13 36.37 2.01
CA VAL A 325 -2.80 36.13 1.43
C VAL A 325 -2.83 34.92 0.49
N PHE A 326 -3.42 33.81 0.93
CA PHE A 326 -3.58 32.62 0.09
C PHE A 326 -4.38 32.92 -1.17
N ARG A 327 -5.50 33.64 -1.05
CA ARG A 327 -6.33 34.07 -2.18
C ARG A 327 -5.55 34.94 -3.18
N GLU A 328 -4.79 35.91 -2.70
CA GLU A 328 -4.00 36.83 -3.52
C GLU A 328 -2.88 36.12 -4.28
N LEU A 329 -2.28 35.11 -3.67
CA LEU A 329 -1.29 34.23 -4.30
C LEU A 329 -1.93 33.11 -5.14
N GLY A 330 -3.26 33.01 -5.18
CA GLY A 330 -3.98 31.97 -5.90
C GLY A 330 -3.82 30.56 -5.32
N ILE A 331 -3.39 30.43 -4.06
CA ILE A 331 -3.12 29.15 -3.42
C ILE A 331 -4.41 28.59 -2.81
N SER A 332 -4.75 27.37 -3.20
CA SER A 332 -5.90 26.64 -2.65
C SER A 332 -5.50 25.88 -1.38
N ILE A 333 -6.38 25.89 -0.39
CA ILE A 333 -6.21 25.20 0.89
C ILE A 333 -7.17 24.02 0.93
N ASP A 334 -6.67 22.90 1.44
CA ASP A 334 -7.39 21.62 1.49
C ASP A 334 -7.95 21.35 2.90
N ILE A 335 -7.06 21.22 3.89
CA ILE A 335 -7.41 20.97 5.30
C ILE A 335 -7.02 22.19 6.14
N VAL A 336 -7.88 22.55 7.09
CA VAL A 336 -7.63 23.62 8.08
C VAL A 336 -7.85 23.05 9.48
N VAL A 337 -6.85 23.22 10.34
CA VAL A 337 -6.95 22.90 11.78
C VAL A 337 -6.52 24.12 12.58
N THR A 338 -7.28 24.44 13.63
CA THR A 338 -7.03 25.60 14.47
C THR A 338 -6.89 25.20 15.94
N ALA A 339 -5.99 25.89 16.64
CA ALA A 339 -5.88 25.93 18.09
C ALA A 339 -6.04 27.38 18.57
N GLN A 340 -5.85 27.64 19.86
CA GLN A 340 -5.97 29.00 20.41
C GLN A 340 -4.92 29.97 19.86
N THR A 341 -3.72 29.47 19.54
CA THR A 341 -2.57 30.28 19.09
C THR A 341 -1.91 29.76 17.80
N ASN A 342 -2.43 28.69 17.21
CA ASN A 342 -1.88 28.07 16.01
C ASN A 342 -2.97 27.83 14.95
N ILE A 343 -2.62 28.03 13.69
CA ILE A 343 -3.40 27.56 12.54
C ILE A 343 -2.46 26.72 11.68
N THR A 344 -2.85 25.48 11.40
CA THR A 344 -2.14 24.62 10.45
C THR A 344 -3.05 24.33 9.26
N VAL A 345 -2.55 24.57 8.05
CA VAL A 345 -3.27 24.30 6.81
C VAL A 345 -2.49 23.37 5.89
N SER A 346 -3.18 22.50 5.16
CA SER A 346 -2.60 21.78 4.03
C SER A 346 -2.89 22.50 2.72
N LEU A 347 -1.92 22.48 1.80
CA LEU A 347 -2.06 23.09 0.48
C LEU A 347 -2.52 22.05 -0.54
N ASP A 348 -3.44 22.45 -1.42
CA ASP A 348 -3.86 21.58 -2.52
C ASP A 348 -2.86 21.67 -3.69
N THR A 349 -2.15 20.56 -3.92
CA THR A 349 -1.16 20.40 -4.99
C THR A 349 -1.78 20.07 -6.35
N ALA A 350 -3.07 19.71 -6.42
CA ALA A 350 -3.72 19.30 -7.67
C ALA A 350 -3.98 20.47 -8.63
N ASP A 351 -4.18 21.67 -8.08
CA ASP A 351 -4.53 22.88 -8.85
C ASP A 351 -3.41 23.94 -8.89
N ASN A 352 -2.28 23.72 -8.20
CA ASN A 352 -1.21 24.72 -8.07
C ASN A 352 0.16 24.16 -8.44
N VAL A 353 0.90 24.91 -9.26
CA VAL A 353 2.36 24.79 -9.40
C VAL A 353 2.98 25.33 -8.10
N ILE A 354 2.86 24.58 -7.02
CA ILE A 354 3.52 24.89 -5.74
C ILE A 354 5.01 24.61 -5.95
N ASN A 355 5.72 25.63 -6.41
CA ASN A 355 7.18 25.61 -6.51
C ASN A 355 7.80 26.28 -5.26
N SER A 356 9.11 26.14 -5.11
CA SER A 356 9.82 26.71 -3.97
C SER A 356 9.70 28.24 -3.89
N GLU A 357 9.54 28.93 -5.02
CA GLU A 357 9.41 30.39 -5.08
C GLU A 357 8.06 30.87 -4.54
N VAL A 358 6.96 30.23 -4.92
CA VAL A 358 5.61 30.52 -4.42
C VAL A 358 5.53 30.26 -2.91
N LEU A 359 6.16 29.18 -2.43
CA LEU A 359 6.20 28.87 -0.99
C LEU A 359 7.03 29.91 -0.21
N GLU A 360 8.14 30.39 -0.76
CA GLU A 360 8.94 31.43 -0.11
C GLU A 360 8.18 32.77 -0.08
N ASN A 361 7.49 33.13 -1.17
CA ASN A 361 6.63 34.31 -1.22
C ASN A 361 5.47 34.21 -0.21
N LEU A 362 4.80 33.06 -0.13
CA LEU A 362 3.77 32.79 0.86
C LEU A 362 4.32 32.97 2.28
N LYS A 363 5.48 32.38 2.58
CA LYS A 363 6.14 32.51 3.88
C LYS A 363 6.44 33.97 4.21
N ASN A 364 7.01 34.73 3.26
CA ASN A 364 7.37 36.13 3.45
C ASN A 364 6.15 37.01 3.75
N GLU A 365 5.03 36.80 3.08
CA GLU A 365 3.78 37.54 3.33
C GLU A 365 3.14 37.16 4.68
N LEU A 366 3.11 35.86 5.01
CA LEU A 366 2.53 35.38 6.28
C LEU A 366 3.38 35.75 7.51
N CYS A 367 4.71 35.80 7.37
CA CYS A 367 5.65 36.20 8.44
C CYS A 367 5.42 37.63 8.95
N ARG A 368 4.69 38.47 8.21
CA ARG A 368 4.26 39.80 8.66
C ARG A 368 3.25 39.76 9.81
N PHE A 369 2.58 38.62 9.99
CA PHE A 369 1.47 38.45 10.94
C PHE A 369 1.73 37.38 12.01
N CYS A 370 2.56 36.38 11.73
CA CYS A 370 2.76 35.20 12.57
C CYS A 370 4.11 34.53 12.30
N GLN A 371 4.52 33.61 13.18
CA GLN A 371 5.65 32.73 12.91
C GLN A 371 5.19 31.59 12.00
N VAL A 372 5.91 31.37 10.89
CA VAL A 372 5.50 30.41 9.85
C VAL A 372 6.51 29.27 9.76
N THR A 373 6.02 28.04 9.84
CA THR A 373 6.80 26.81 9.57
C THR A 373 6.15 26.04 8.43
N ILE A 374 6.95 25.65 7.43
CA ILE A 374 6.48 24.85 6.28
C ILE A 374 7.01 23.43 6.43
N TYR A 375 6.13 22.45 6.47
CA TYR A 375 6.48 21.03 6.43
C TYR A 375 6.22 20.48 5.03
N LYS A 376 7.24 19.86 4.44
CA LYS A 376 7.18 19.19 3.14
C LYS A 376 7.19 17.68 3.36
N ASN A 377 6.81 16.90 2.34
CA ASN A 377 6.80 15.44 2.38
C ASN A 377 5.92 14.86 3.50
N CYS A 378 4.77 15.49 3.73
CA CYS A 378 3.74 14.96 4.61
C CYS A 378 2.72 14.16 3.79
N SER A 379 1.96 13.30 4.47
CA SER A 379 0.88 12.54 3.85
C SER A 379 -0.36 12.54 4.73
N ALA A 380 -1.53 12.76 4.11
CA ALA A 380 -2.81 12.71 4.79
C ALA A 380 -3.44 11.32 4.62
N VAL A 381 -3.65 10.63 5.73
CA VAL A 381 -4.44 9.40 5.82
C VAL A 381 -5.87 9.80 6.24
N THR A 382 -6.83 9.64 5.35
CA THR A 382 -8.22 10.06 5.57
C THR A 382 -9.13 8.86 5.58
N LEU A 383 -9.79 8.63 6.73
CA LEU A 383 -10.87 7.68 6.87
C LEU A 383 -12.17 8.36 6.41
N VAL A 384 -12.89 7.71 5.50
CA VAL A 384 -14.20 8.15 5.02
C VAL A 384 -15.25 7.09 5.34
N GLY A 385 -16.39 7.52 5.86
CA GLY A 385 -17.46 6.63 6.27
C GLY A 385 -18.68 7.40 6.75
N TYR A 386 -19.40 6.80 7.69
CA TYR A 386 -20.61 7.39 8.27
C TYR A 386 -20.50 7.41 9.79
N ARG A 387 -20.86 8.55 10.40
CA ARG A 387 -20.80 8.78 11.84
C ARG A 387 -19.43 8.46 12.44
N MET A 388 -18.37 8.97 11.81
CA MET A 388 -16.98 8.72 12.17
C MET A 388 -16.64 9.00 13.64
N ARG A 389 -17.28 9.99 14.26
CA ARG A 389 -17.15 10.30 15.70
C ARG A 389 -17.46 9.11 16.60
N ALA A 390 -18.44 8.29 16.24
CA ALA A 390 -18.82 7.12 17.02
C ALA A 390 -17.74 6.02 16.98
N LEU A 391 -16.83 6.07 16.00
CA LEU A 391 -15.74 5.11 15.82
C LEU A 391 -14.42 5.57 16.43
N LEU A 392 -14.36 6.77 17.03
CA LEU A 392 -13.12 7.27 17.65
C LEU A 392 -12.55 6.30 18.70
N GLY A 393 -13.40 5.58 19.44
CA GLY A 393 -12.96 4.56 20.39
C GLY A 393 -12.29 3.34 19.76
N GLN A 394 -12.57 3.05 18.48
CA GLN A 394 -11.93 1.97 17.71
C GLN A 394 -10.69 2.48 16.95
N ILE A 395 -10.75 3.73 16.47
CA ILE A 395 -9.66 4.38 15.75
C ILE A 395 -8.48 4.71 16.70
N ALA A 396 -8.78 5.20 17.91
CA ALA A 396 -7.75 5.68 18.84
C ALA A 396 -6.72 4.61 19.24
N PRO A 397 -7.09 3.36 19.58
CA PRO A 397 -6.12 2.29 19.84
C PRO A 397 -5.16 2.06 18.66
N ILE A 398 -5.67 2.09 17.43
CA ILE A 398 -4.84 1.87 16.23
C ILE A 398 -3.85 3.03 16.05
N ILE A 399 -4.32 4.28 16.17
CA ILE A 399 -3.45 5.46 16.11
C ILE A 399 -2.42 5.45 17.24
N SER A 400 -2.78 4.95 18.44
CA SER A 400 -1.86 4.91 19.58
C SER A 400 -0.62 4.07 19.32
N ASN A 401 -0.69 3.08 18.41
CA ASN A 401 0.48 2.32 17.94
C ASN A 401 1.50 3.18 17.18
N PHE A 402 1.09 4.37 16.73
CA PHE A 402 1.90 5.37 16.04
C PHE A 402 2.19 6.60 16.90
N ALA A 403 1.92 6.58 18.22
CA ALA A 403 2.03 7.74 19.11
C ALA A 403 3.45 8.34 19.23
N GLU A 404 4.50 7.56 18.92
CA GLU A 404 5.89 8.03 18.88
C GLU A 404 6.22 8.82 17.60
N GLN A 405 5.37 8.72 16.58
CA GLN A 405 5.53 9.42 15.31
C GLN A 405 4.83 10.78 15.36
N ARG A 406 5.37 11.75 14.63
CA ARG A 406 4.80 13.09 14.61
C ARG A 406 3.49 13.09 13.83
N ILE A 407 2.39 13.33 14.54
CA ILE A 407 1.11 13.69 13.92
C ILE A 407 1.09 15.22 13.79
N TYR A 408 1.13 15.71 12.55
CA TYR A 408 1.17 17.14 12.27
C TYR A 408 -0.18 17.82 12.46
N LEU A 409 -1.26 17.14 12.06
CA LEU A 409 -2.62 17.61 12.27
C LEU A 409 -3.60 16.43 12.29
N THR A 410 -4.69 16.61 13.03
CA THR A 410 -5.88 15.76 12.96
C THR A 410 -7.08 16.65 12.67
N SER A 411 -7.88 16.25 11.69
CA SER A 411 -9.09 16.97 11.29
C SER A 411 -10.26 16.02 11.30
N GLN A 412 -11.39 16.49 11.80
CA GLN A 412 -12.65 15.75 11.77
C GLN A 412 -13.73 16.64 11.18
N SER A 413 -14.42 16.14 10.17
CA SER A 413 -15.45 16.92 9.50
C SER A 413 -16.69 17.10 10.37
N SER A 414 -17.33 18.27 10.24
CA SER A 414 -18.58 18.58 10.95
C SER A 414 -19.76 17.74 10.46
N ASN A 415 -19.73 17.30 9.19
CA ASN A 415 -20.71 16.39 8.60
C ASN A 415 -20.53 14.93 9.06
N ASP A 416 -19.50 14.63 9.86
CA ASP A 416 -19.25 13.31 10.46
C ASP A 416 -18.99 12.18 9.45
N LEU A 417 -18.57 12.55 8.23
CA LEU A 417 -18.28 11.62 7.14
C LEU A 417 -16.78 11.31 7.00
N ASN A 418 -15.88 12.15 7.51
CA ASN A 418 -14.45 11.93 7.36
C ASN A 418 -13.64 12.30 8.61
N THR A 419 -12.46 11.70 8.71
CA THR A 419 -11.44 12.04 9.70
C THR A 419 -10.06 11.87 9.05
N SER A 420 -9.27 12.93 9.05
CA SER A 420 -7.94 12.98 8.41
C SER A 420 -6.85 13.11 9.46
N ILE A 421 -5.76 12.38 9.24
CA ILE A 421 -4.57 12.38 10.09
C ILE A 421 -3.38 12.64 9.17
N VAL A 422 -2.57 13.65 9.46
CA VAL A 422 -1.37 13.95 8.66
C VAL A 422 -0.13 13.53 9.40
N VAL A 423 0.66 12.68 8.75
CA VAL A 423 1.90 12.08 9.26
C VAL A 423 3.03 12.30 8.26
N ASP A 424 4.25 11.92 8.64
CA ASP A 424 5.38 11.83 7.71
C ASP A 424 5.08 10.82 6.57
N GLU A 425 5.59 11.09 5.37
CA GLU A 425 5.28 10.30 4.16
C GLU A 425 5.65 8.81 4.29
N ASP A 426 6.70 8.48 5.02
CA ASP A 426 7.16 7.10 5.24
C ASP A 426 6.31 6.30 6.26
N GLN A 427 5.38 6.97 6.96
CA GLN A 427 4.45 6.35 7.91
C GLN A 427 3.04 6.15 7.34
N ALA A 428 2.69 6.87 6.28
CA ALA A 428 1.33 6.96 5.77
C ALA A 428 0.74 5.59 5.39
N ASP A 429 1.49 4.79 4.63
CA ASP A 429 1.04 3.48 4.16
C ASP A 429 0.94 2.45 5.30
N LYS A 430 1.82 2.56 6.31
CA LYS A 430 1.77 1.70 7.50
C LYS A 430 0.51 1.99 8.32
N LEU A 431 0.21 3.29 8.48
CA LEU A 431 -1.00 3.73 9.17
C LEU A 431 -2.26 3.34 8.37
N LEU A 432 -2.23 3.45 7.04
CA LEU A 432 -3.30 2.97 6.16
C LEU A 432 -3.57 1.48 6.37
N ILE A 433 -2.54 0.64 6.31
CA ILE A 433 -2.67 -0.81 6.48
C ILE A 433 -3.24 -1.13 7.86
N ALA A 434 -2.67 -0.56 8.93
CA ALA A 434 -3.13 -0.81 10.30
C ALA A 434 -4.59 -0.37 10.53
N LEU A 435 -4.99 0.78 9.98
CA LEU A 435 -6.38 1.25 10.07
C LEU A 435 -7.32 0.40 9.22
N HIS A 436 -6.90 -0.05 8.04
CA HIS A 436 -7.70 -0.92 7.19
C HIS A 436 -7.92 -2.29 7.85
N ASP A 437 -6.85 -2.89 8.35
CA ASP A 437 -6.85 -4.16 9.06
C ASP A 437 -7.65 -4.11 10.36
N GLY A 438 -7.70 -2.97 11.05
CA GLY A 438 -8.47 -2.82 12.28
C GLY A 438 -9.93 -2.42 12.09
N LEU A 439 -10.33 -1.88 10.93
CA LEU A 439 -11.65 -1.24 10.77
C LEU A 439 -12.51 -1.80 9.64
N ILE A 440 -11.92 -2.45 8.61
CA ILE A 440 -12.64 -2.87 7.40
C ILE A 440 -12.66 -4.40 7.23
N THR A 441 -11.70 -5.12 7.81
CA THR A 441 -11.58 -6.58 7.71
C THR A 441 -12.59 -7.36 8.58
N GLU A 442 -12.93 -6.87 9.78
CA GLU A 442 -13.73 -7.60 10.78
C GLU A 442 -15.19 -7.91 10.36
N ASN A 443 -15.79 -7.16 9.41
CA ASN A 443 -17.24 -7.27 9.12
C ASN A 443 -17.65 -7.00 7.65
N ALA A 444 -16.73 -7.21 6.70
CA ALA A 444 -16.90 -6.75 5.33
C ALA A 444 -18.21 -7.19 4.61
N ASN A 445 -18.66 -8.44 4.80
CA ASN A 445 -19.83 -8.95 4.06
C ASN A 445 -21.17 -8.35 4.54
N GLN A 446 -21.23 -7.79 5.75
CA GLN A 446 -22.46 -7.16 6.27
C GLN A 446 -22.66 -5.73 5.75
N TYR A 447 -21.65 -5.12 5.13
CA TYR A 447 -21.64 -3.68 4.84
C TYR A 447 -21.60 -3.32 3.36
N GLY A 448 -21.84 -4.29 2.46
CA GLY A 448 -21.83 -4.05 1.02
C GLY A 448 -20.44 -3.93 0.41
N PHE A 449 -19.43 -4.51 1.07
CA PHE A 449 -18.14 -4.79 0.45
C PHE A 449 -18.21 -6.09 -0.34
N GLY A 450 -17.78 -6.03 -1.59
CA GLY A 450 -17.61 -7.18 -2.48
C GLY A 450 -16.26 -7.89 -2.27
N PRO A 451 -15.75 -8.58 -3.31
CA PRO A 451 -14.50 -9.32 -3.23
C PRO A 451 -13.30 -8.40 -2.95
N THR A 452 -12.23 -8.98 -2.39
CA THR A 452 -10.95 -8.29 -2.29
C THR A 452 -10.34 -8.09 -3.68
N TRP A 453 -9.43 -7.14 -3.80
CA TRP A 453 -8.64 -6.95 -5.01
C TRP A 453 -7.88 -8.22 -5.40
N GLU A 454 -7.26 -8.89 -4.42
CA GLU A 454 -6.63 -10.20 -4.62
C GLU A 454 -7.60 -11.22 -5.25
N GLN A 455 -8.85 -11.31 -4.79
CA GLN A 455 -9.84 -12.23 -5.34
C GLN A 455 -10.25 -11.89 -6.78
N LEU A 456 -10.25 -10.60 -7.14
CA LEU A 456 -10.55 -10.16 -8.51
C LEU A 456 -9.37 -10.36 -9.45
N VAL A 457 -8.14 -10.17 -8.96
CA VAL A 457 -6.90 -10.32 -9.73
C VAL A 457 -6.46 -11.78 -9.86
N SER A 458 -6.64 -12.60 -8.83
CA SER A 458 -6.31 -14.04 -8.85
C SER A 458 -7.13 -14.82 -9.88
N LYS A 459 -8.29 -14.31 -10.32
CA LYS A 459 -9.01 -14.88 -11.48
C LYS A 459 -8.27 -14.69 -12.83
N LYS A 460 -7.23 -13.86 -12.91
CA LYS A 460 -6.49 -13.55 -14.16
C LYS A 460 -5.05 -14.07 -14.19
N PHE A 461 -4.51 -14.56 -13.09
CA PHE A 461 -3.26 -15.31 -13.10
C PHE A 461 -3.60 -16.79 -13.10
N GLU A 462 -3.37 -17.47 -14.23
CA GLU A 462 -3.24 -18.92 -14.21
C GLU A 462 -2.27 -19.27 -13.09
N ASN A 463 -2.78 -20.04 -12.12
CA ASN A 463 -2.11 -20.37 -10.88
C ASN A 463 -0.62 -20.63 -11.11
N PRO A 464 0.33 -19.88 -10.49
CA PRO A 464 1.60 -20.51 -10.19
C PRO A 464 1.28 -21.79 -9.44
N PRO A 465 1.97 -22.92 -9.71
CA PRO A 465 1.56 -24.22 -9.21
C PRO A 465 1.27 -24.10 -7.72
N GLN A 466 -0.01 -24.28 -7.34
CA GLN A 466 -0.40 -24.35 -5.94
C GLN A 466 0.41 -25.49 -5.35
N SER A 467 1.51 -25.17 -4.68
CA SER A 467 2.17 -26.13 -3.82
C SER A 467 1.11 -26.49 -2.78
N VAL A 468 0.58 -27.71 -2.86
CA VAL A 468 -0.35 -28.21 -1.87
C VAL A 468 0.37 -28.11 -0.53
N ILE A 469 -0.14 -27.24 0.35
CA ILE A 469 0.45 -26.95 1.66
C ILE A 469 0.66 -28.28 2.39
N TRP A 470 1.88 -28.54 2.84
CA TRP A 470 2.30 -29.88 3.29
C TRP A 470 1.38 -30.48 4.36
N TRP A 471 0.94 -29.67 5.32
CA TRP A 471 0.07 -30.13 6.41
C TRP A 471 -1.34 -30.51 5.96
N LYS A 472 -1.77 -30.12 4.75
CA LYS A 472 -3.00 -30.66 4.14
C LYS A 472 -2.80 -32.09 3.64
N LYS A 473 -1.60 -32.42 3.14
CA LYS A 473 -1.24 -33.78 2.73
C LYS A 473 -1.11 -34.67 3.96
N GLU A 474 -0.50 -34.14 5.02
CA GLU A 474 -0.30 -34.84 6.29
C GLU A 474 -1.48 -34.71 7.27
N LYS A 475 -2.69 -34.39 6.78
CA LYS A 475 -3.88 -34.16 7.62
C LYS A 475 -4.12 -35.30 8.61
N ASP A 476 -4.12 -36.53 8.12
CA ASP A 476 -4.45 -37.72 8.92
C ASP A 476 -3.37 -37.98 9.99
N THR A 477 -2.10 -37.90 9.62
CA THR A 477 -0.95 -37.98 10.53
C THR A 477 -1.03 -36.93 11.64
N LEU A 478 -1.33 -35.68 11.28
CA LEU A 478 -1.44 -34.58 12.24
C LEU A 478 -2.64 -34.75 13.18
N LEU A 479 -3.77 -35.25 12.69
CA LEU A 479 -4.93 -35.57 13.53
C LEU A 479 -4.64 -36.69 14.52
N GLU A 480 -3.87 -37.72 14.11
CA GLU A 480 -3.44 -38.81 14.99
C GLU A 480 -2.52 -38.30 16.11
N ILE A 481 -1.51 -37.49 15.78
CA ILE A 481 -0.62 -36.86 16.76
C ILE A 481 -1.42 -35.98 17.75
N ALA A 482 -2.33 -35.14 17.24
CA ALA A 482 -3.16 -34.29 18.08
C ALA A 482 -4.11 -35.09 18.98
N LYS A 483 -4.60 -36.24 18.53
CA LYS A 483 -5.47 -37.09 19.35
C LYS A 483 -4.78 -37.50 20.64
N GLU A 484 -3.50 -37.89 20.56
CA GLU A 484 -2.73 -38.39 21.71
C GLU A 484 -2.05 -37.28 22.51
N SER A 485 -1.56 -36.23 21.85
CA SER A 485 -0.53 -35.35 22.42
C SER A 485 -0.84 -33.85 22.34
N SER A 486 -2.05 -33.46 21.96
CA SER A 486 -2.43 -32.05 21.94
C SER A 486 -2.42 -31.41 23.35
N PRO A 487 -2.04 -30.13 23.49
CA PRO A 487 -1.56 -29.24 22.43
C PRO A 487 -0.08 -29.51 22.10
N CYS A 488 0.26 -29.47 20.81
CA CYS A 488 1.61 -29.79 20.34
C CYS A 488 2.02 -29.05 19.06
N TYR A 489 3.29 -28.66 18.98
CA TYR A 489 3.96 -28.29 17.75
C TYR A 489 4.34 -29.55 16.96
N VAL A 490 4.20 -29.49 15.64
CA VAL A 490 4.72 -30.51 14.72
C VAL A 490 5.59 -29.84 13.67
N TYR A 491 6.82 -30.31 13.51
CA TYR A 491 7.78 -29.83 12.54
C TYR A 491 8.02 -30.87 11.45
N SER A 492 7.96 -30.46 10.17
CA SER A 492 8.26 -31.33 9.02
C SER A 492 9.70 -31.16 8.55
N LYS A 493 10.45 -32.27 8.54
CA LYS A 493 11.83 -32.31 8.04
C LYS A 493 11.92 -31.97 6.57
N ASP A 494 11.09 -32.59 5.73
CA ASP A 494 11.02 -32.35 4.29
C ASP A 494 10.92 -30.86 3.94
N ILE A 495 10.14 -30.11 4.72
CA ILE A 495 9.97 -28.67 4.48
C ILE A 495 11.19 -27.88 4.91
N ILE A 496 11.86 -28.26 5.99
CA ILE A 496 13.13 -27.65 6.39
C ILE A 496 14.18 -27.90 5.30
N GLU A 497 14.32 -29.14 4.83
CA GLU A 497 15.26 -29.51 3.76
C GLU A 497 14.95 -28.78 2.45
N TYR A 498 13.68 -28.63 2.11
CA TYR A 498 13.23 -27.82 0.97
C TYR A 498 13.66 -26.35 1.11
N GLN A 499 13.43 -25.71 2.26
CA GLN A 499 13.85 -24.32 2.49
C GLN A 499 15.39 -24.17 2.45
N ILE A 500 16.13 -25.15 2.97
CA ILE A 500 17.59 -25.19 2.84
C ILE A 500 17.98 -25.29 1.35
N GLY A 501 17.31 -26.13 0.59
CA GLY A 501 17.53 -26.28 -0.86
C GLY A 501 17.35 -24.96 -1.60
N LEU A 502 16.29 -24.20 -1.28
CA LEU A 502 16.07 -22.87 -1.82
C LEU A 502 17.21 -21.89 -1.45
N LEU A 503 17.67 -21.88 -0.20
CA LEU A 503 18.79 -21.00 0.16
C LEU A 503 20.11 -21.39 -0.51
N LYS A 504 20.33 -22.69 -0.74
CA LYS A 504 21.51 -23.19 -1.46
C LYS A 504 21.55 -22.75 -2.93
N THR A 505 20.46 -22.24 -3.50
CA THR A 505 20.48 -21.62 -4.84
C THR A 505 21.17 -20.26 -4.83
N LEU A 506 21.38 -19.63 -3.67
CA LEU A 506 22.17 -18.41 -3.51
C LEU A 506 23.66 -18.72 -3.59
N THR A 507 24.13 -19.15 -4.76
CA THR A 507 25.52 -19.61 -5.00
C THR A 507 26.58 -18.56 -4.68
N SER A 508 26.20 -17.27 -4.64
CA SER A 508 27.12 -16.18 -4.33
C SER A 508 27.27 -15.92 -2.83
N ILE A 509 26.44 -16.55 -1.99
CA ILE A 509 26.59 -16.58 -0.54
C ILE A 509 27.55 -17.71 -0.15
N ASP A 510 28.62 -17.37 0.57
CA ASP A 510 29.68 -18.28 0.96
C ASP A 510 29.34 -19.10 2.21
N ARG A 511 28.64 -18.49 3.18
CA ARG A 511 28.21 -19.17 4.41
C ARG A 511 26.80 -18.75 4.82
N ILE A 512 26.02 -19.74 5.24
CA ILE A 512 24.68 -19.55 5.76
C ILE A 512 24.66 -20.08 7.19
N PHE A 513 24.26 -19.24 8.13
CA PHE A 513 24.05 -19.59 9.53
C PHE A 513 22.56 -19.64 9.84
N PHE A 514 22.14 -20.65 10.58
CA PHE A 514 20.78 -20.71 11.11
C PHE A 514 20.72 -20.00 12.46
N ALA A 515 19.95 -18.91 12.53
CA ALA A 515 19.71 -18.18 13.77
C ALA A 515 18.83 -19.00 14.72
N MET A 516 19.45 -19.74 15.65
CA MET A 516 18.75 -20.79 16.40
C MET A 516 17.73 -20.26 17.42
N LYS A 517 17.81 -18.98 17.80
CA LYS A 517 16.75 -18.27 18.54
C LYS A 517 15.36 -18.41 17.88
N SER A 518 15.33 -18.63 16.57
CA SER A 518 14.10 -18.91 15.83
C SER A 518 13.50 -20.29 16.15
N ASN A 519 14.32 -21.32 16.33
CA ASN A 519 13.91 -22.65 16.77
C ASN A 519 15.14 -23.46 17.24
N PHE A 520 15.19 -23.85 18.51
CA PHE A 520 16.31 -24.60 19.10
C PHE A 520 16.00 -26.10 19.31
N ASN A 521 14.96 -26.62 18.66
CA ASN A 521 14.57 -28.02 18.75
C ASN A 521 15.73 -28.94 18.28
N PRO A 522 16.06 -30.02 19.02
CA PRO A 522 17.21 -30.85 18.70
C PRO A 522 17.23 -31.43 17.27
N ASP A 523 16.08 -31.86 16.75
CA ASP A 523 16.01 -32.51 15.44
C ASP A 523 16.03 -31.49 14.29
N VAL A 524 15.49 -30.28 14.52
CA VAL A 524 15.71 -29.12 13.64
C VAL A 524 17.21 -28.79 13.55
N LEU A 525 17.91 -28.68 14.68
CA LEU A 525 19.35 -28.37 14.70
C LEU A 525 20.18 -29.44 13.98
N LYS A 526 19.88 -30.73 14.19
CA LYS A 526 20.53 -31.83 13.47
C LYS A 526 20.27 -31.74 11.96
N THR A 527 19.03 -31.51 11.55
CA THR A 527 18.64 -31.42 10.13
C THR A 527 19.36 -30.28 9.41
N ILE A 528 19.40 -29.10 10.04
CA ILE A 528 20.11 -27.92 9.54
C ILE A 528 21.60 -28.21 9.34
N THR A 529 22.25 -28.79 10.35
CA THR A 529 23.72 -28.99 10.34
C THR A 529 24.16 -30.16 9.48
N GLN A 530 23.38 -31.24 9.40
CA GLN A 530 23.58 -32.33 8.43
C GLN A 530 23.51 -31.84 6.99
N ASN A 531 22.72 -30.80 6.74
CA ASN A 531 22.64 -30.12 5.45
C ASN A 531 23.73 -29.06 5.23
N GLY A 532 24.69 -28.92 6.15
CA GLY A 532 25.91 -28.14 5.96
C GLY A 532 25.85 -26.67 6.39
N LEU A 533 24.75 -26.21 6.99
CA LEU A 533 24.62 -24.85 7.51
C LEU A 533 25.34 -24.70 8.85
N GLY A 534 25.83 -23.49 9.14
CA GLY A 534 26.33 -23.11 10.46
C GLY A 534 25.20 -22.73 11.42
N ILE A 535 25.53 -22.44 12.68
CA ILE A 535 24.58 -22.00 13.70
C ILE A 535 24.97 -20.60 14.20
N GLU A 536 24.02 -19.67 14.17
CA GLU A 536 24.13 -18.39 14.87
C GLU A 536 23.46 -18.51 16.25
N THR A 537 24.17 -18.01 17.26
CA THR A 537 23.81 -18.03 18.67
C THR A 537 23.90 -16.62 19.27
N VAL A 538 23.03 -16.30 20.21
CA VAL A 538 22.98 -14.99 20.87
C VAL A 538 23.25 -15.04 22.38
N SER A 539 23.39 -16.25 22.97
CA SER A 539 23.70 -16.42 24.40
C SER A 539 24.56 -17.67 24.67
N PRO A 540 25.27 -17.74 25.81
CA PRO A 540 25.97 -18.94 26.26
C PRO A 540 25.05 -20.16 26.41
N GLY A 541 23.77 -19.94 26.76
CA GLY A 541 22.78 -21.01 26.84
C GLY A 541 22.50 -21.66 25.48
N GLU A 542 22.47 -20.87 24.41
CA GLU A 542 22.35 -21.38 23.04
C GLU A 542 23.61 -22.15 22.61
N ILE A 543 24.80 -21.65 22.94
CA ILE A 543 26.06 -22.39 22.70
C ILE A 543 26.06 -23.74 23.44
N ALA A 544 25.62 -23.76 24.70
CA ALA A 544 25.51 -24.99 25.48
C ALA A 544 24.50 -25.96 24.86
N GLN A 545 23.37 -25.46 24.35
CA GLN A 545 22.37 -26.27 23.65
C GLN A 545 22.94 -26.88 22.35
N VAL A 546 23.69 -26.12 21.56
CA VAL A 546 24.38 -26.63 20.36
C VAL A 546 25.30 -27.79 20.74
N LYS A 547 26.13 -27.63 21.78
CA LYS A 547 27.04 -28.70 22.25
C LYS A 547 26.28 -29.92 22.78
N ASN A 548 25.20 -29.70 23.52
CA ASN A 548 24.38 -30.78 24.06
C ASN A 548 23.73 -31.63 22.96
N VAL A 549 23.26 -30.98 21.89
CA VAL A 549 22.55 -31.65 20.79
C VAL A 549 23.50 -32.24 19.75
N LEU A 550 24.58 -31.53 19.41
CA LEU A 550 25.47 -31.88 18.28
C LEU A 550 26.82 -32.44 18.71
N GLY A 551 27.17 -32.39 20.00
CA GLY A 551 28.48 -32.83 20.50
C GLY A 551 29.62 -31.89 20.11
N GLU A 552 30.74 -32.45 19.66
CA GLU A 552 31.85 -31.66 19.10
C GLU A 552 31.41 -31.02 17.78
N PHE A 553 31.20 -29.71 17.82
CA PHE A 553 30.79 -28.91 16.67
C PHE A 553 31.95 -28.05 16.18
N ASP A 554 32.10 -27.96 14.85
CA ASP A 554 33.13 -27.14 14.23
C ASP A 554 32.98 -25.67 14.65
N LYS A 555 34.00 -25.16 15.34
CA LYS A 555 34.02 -23.77 15.84
C LYS A 555 33.90 -22.74 14.72
N GLU A 556 34.33 -23.06 13.49
CA GLU A 556 34.18 -22.15 12.35
C GLU A 556 32.75 -22.10 11.81
N LYS A 557 31.88 -23.02 12.23
CA LYS A 557 30.46 -23.04 11.89
C LYS A 557 29.57 -22.41 12.96
N LEU A 558 30.15 -21.85 14.02
CA LEU A 558 29.42 -21.17 15.09
C LEU A 558 29.69 -19.67 15.05
N LEU A 559 28.62 -18.89 14.94
CA LEU A 559 28.62 -17.44 15.02
C LEU A 559 27.93 -16.99 16.30
N PHE A 560 28.60 -16.16 17.11
CA PHE A 560 28.05 -15.60 18.34
C PHE A 560 27.76 -14.10 18.14
N THR A 561 26.48 -13.72 18.18
CA THR A 561 25.98 -12.37 17.89
C THR A 561 25.12 -11.84 19.04
N PRO A 562 25.71 -11.61 20.24
CA PRO A 562 24.99 -11.06 21.39
C PRO A 562 24.62 -9.58 21.21
N ASN A 563 23.62 -9.11 21.96
CA ASN A 563 23.24 -7.70 22.06
C ASN A 563 23.04 -7.31 23.52
N PHE A 564 23.74 -6.26 23.99
CA PHE A 564 23.73 -5.83 25.39
C PHE A 564 24.05 -6.96 26.41
N ALA A 565 24.86 -7.95 25.99
CA ALA A 565 25.27 -9.05 26.86
C ALA A 565 26.34 -8.62 27.86
N ALA A 566 26.50 -9.42 28.93
CA ALA A 566 27.58 -9.22 29.89
C ALA A 566 28.95 -9.48 29.24
N ILE A 567 30.00 -8.77 29.68
CA ILE A 567 31.34 -8.87 29.05
C ILE A 567 31.92 -10.29 29.14
N GLU A 568 31.57 -11.02 30.19
CA GLU A 568 31.98 -12.40 30.42
C GLU A 568 31.48 -13.34 29.31
N GLU A 569 30.33 -13.04 28.69
CA GLU A 569 29.81 -13.84 27.57
C GLU A 569 30.68 -13.69 26.32
N TYR A 570 31.16 -12.47 26.03
CA TYR A 570 32.10 -12.23 24.94
C TYR A 570 33.42 -12.95 25.18
N GLN A 571 33.97 -12.85 26.40
CA GLN A 571 35.22 -13.50 26.77
C GLN A 571 35.13 -15.02 26.61
N GLN A 572 34.07 -15.64 27.13
CA GLN A 572 33.85 -17.09 27.03
C GLN A 572 33.75 -17.57 25.57
N ALA A 573 33.11 -16.79 24.69
CA ALA A 573 33.00 -17.15 23.28
C ALA A 573 34.35 -17.03 22.55
N LEU A 574 35.14 -15.98 22.85
CA LEU A 574 36.49 -15.78 22.29
C LEU A 574 37.47 -16.86 22.74
N GLU A 575 37.46 -17.25 24.01
CA GLU A 575 38.32 -18.32 24.55
C GLU A 575 38.07 -19.67 23.86
N GLN A 576 36.86 -19.90 23.38
CA GLN A 576 36.48 -21.10 22.63
C GLN A 576 36.80 -21.01 21.13
N GLY A 577 37.23 -19.83 20.67
CA GLY A 577 37.62 -19.58 19.28
C GLY A 577 36.43 -19.47 18.31
N TYR A 578 35.28 -19.00 18.78
CA TYR A 578 34.11 -18.73 17.94
C TYR A 578 34.19 -17.37 17.24
N TYR A 579 33.47 -17.19 16.13
CA TYR A 579 33.27 -15.86 15.55
C TYR A 579 32.39 -15.03 16.48
N VAL A 580 32.87 -13.84 16.88
CA VAL A 580 32.13 -12.96 17.80
C VAL A 580 31.78 -11.65 17.09
N THR A 581 30.49 -11.34 17.07
CA THR A 581 29.96 -10.07 16.56
C THR A 581 29.79 -9.09 17.70
N ILE A 582 30.34 -7.88 17.53
CA ILE A 582 30.19 -6.77 18.46
C ILE A 582 29.17 -5.78 17.91
N ASP A 583 28.12 -5.56 18.69
CA ASP A 583 26.95 -4.78 18.29
C ASP A 583 26.92 -3.37 18.89
N ASN A 584 27.78 -3.08 19.86
CA ASN A 584 27.77 -1.83 20.61
C ASN A 584 29.19 -1.31 20.84
N TYR A 585 29.44 -0.06 20.46
CA TYR A 585 30.72 0.64 20.60
C TYR A 585 31.23 0.65 22.05
N THR A 586 30.34 0.81 23.02
CA THR A 586 30.70 0.91 24.45
C THR A 586 31.45 -0.32 24.96
N VAL A 587 31.14 -1.51 24.43
CA VAL A 587 31.80 -2.77 24.82
C VAL A 587 33.29 -2.74 24.45
N ILE A 588 33.62 -2.24 23.26
CA ILE A 588 35.02 -2.10 22.80
C ILE A 588 35.72 -0.98 23.55
N ARG A 589 35.02 0.12 23.85
CA ARG A 589 35.57 1.28 24.58
C ARG A 589 35.91 0.95 26.03
N ASP A 590 35.02 0.27 26.72
CA ASP A 590 35.14 0.05 28.17
C ASP A 590 35.98 -1.20 28.50
N TYR A 591 36.02 -2.18 27.60
CA TYR A 591 36.72 -3.46 27.81
C TYR A 591 37.68 -3.84 26.65
N PRO A 592 38.55 -2.94 26.16
CA PRO A 592 39.39 -3.23 24.99
C PRO A 592 40.38 -4.37 25.22
N GLU A 593 40.81 -4.62 26.46
CA GLU A 593 41.74 -5.71 26.79
C GLU A 593 41.13 -7.11 26.56
N VAL A 594 39.79 -7.25 26.61
CA VAL A 594 39.12 -8.54 26.31
C VAL A 594 39.27 -8.92 24.84
N PHE A 595 39.34 -7.93 23.96
CA PHE A 595 39.41 -8.11 22.51
C PHE A 595 40.84 -8.01 21.96
N LYS A 596 41.81 -7.77 22.82
CA LYS A 596 43.21 -7.57 22.44
C LYS A 596 43.77 -8.80 21.70
N ASN A 597 44.38 -8.57 20.53
CA ASN A 597 44.87 -9.62 19.63
C ASN A 597 43.78 -10.59 19.13
N GLN A 598 42.49 -10.24 19.23
CA GLN A 598 41.38 -11.04 18.74
C GLN A 598 40.89 -10.54 17.38
N SER A 599 40.19 -11.40 16.66
CA SER A 599 39.44 -11.06 15.45
C SER A 599 37.95 -10.94 15.77
N ILE A 600 37.31 -9.86 15.34
CA ILE A 600 35.89 -9.59 15.60
C ILE A 600 35.13 -9.24 14.33
N ILE A 601 33.80 -9.37 14.38
CA ILE A 601 32.86 -8.85 13.39
C ILE A 601 32.16 -7.63 14.01
N LEU A 602 32.02 -6.52 13.29
CA LEU A 602 31.26 -5.37 13.77
C LEU A 602 29.86 -5.37 13.17
N ARG A 603 28.83 -5.31 14.02
CA ARG A 603 27.47 -5.04 13.56
C ARG A 603 27.22 -3.54 13.53
N LEU A 604 26.86 -3.03 12.36
CA LEU A 604 26.67 -1.62 12.06
C LEU A 604 25.18 -1.29 11.92
N ASP A 605 24.82 -0.07 12.31
CA ASP A 605 23.50 0.49 12.04
C ASP A 605 23.52 1.30 10.72
N PRO A 606 22.85 0.84 9.64
CA PRO A 606 22.74 1.58 8.38
C PRO A 606 21.85 2.84 8.48
N GLY A 607 21.29 3.15 9.66
CA GLY A 607 20.47 4.33 9.92
C GLY A 607 19.02 4.19 9.45
N HIS A 608 18.67 3.07 8.82
CA HIS A 608 17.32 2.76 8.35
C HIS A 608 16.99 1.27 8.54
N GLY A 609 15.81 0.97 9.13
CA GLY A 609 15.33 -0.39 9.34
C GLY A 609 14.19 -0.78 8.40
N SER A 610 14.12 -2.06 8.03
CA SER A 610 13.13 -2.64 7.12
C SER A 610 12.32 -3.72 7.82
N GLY A 611 11.02 -3.80 7.57
CA GLY A 611 10.12 -4.79 8.20
C GLY A 611 8.71 -4.27 8.45
N HIS A 612 7.76 -5.20 8.53
CA HIS A 612 6.31 -4.92 8.60
C HIS A 612 5.84 -4.28 9.92
N HIS A 613 6.62 -4.37 11.01
CA HIS A 613 6.28 -3.79 12.32
C HIS A 613 7.50 -3.23 13.05
N ARG A 614 7.31 -2.29 14.00
CA ARG A 614 8.41 -1.66 14.76
C ARG A 614 9.27 -2.68 15.55
N TYR A 615 8.63 -3.72 16.10
CA TYR A 615 9.30 -4.78 16.88
C TYR A 615 10.15 -5.75 16.04
N VAL A 616 10.04 -5.69 14.70
CA VAL A 616 10.84 -6.51 13.79
C VAL A 616 11.82 -5.69 12.96
N ARG A 617 11.92 -4.37 13.19
CA ARG A 617 12.97 -3.51 12.63
C ARG A 617 14.15 -3.47 13.58
N THR A 618 15.35 -3.68 13.06
CA THR A 618 16.57 -3.80 13.88
C THR A 618 17.69 -2.87 13.43
N ALA A 619 17.32 -1.75 12.79
CA ALA A 619 18.22 -0.67 12.37
C ALA A 619 17.49 0.70 12.40
N GLY A 620 18.24 1.80 12.47
CA GLY A 620 17.77 3.18 12.59
C GLY A 620 17.81 3.75 14.01
N GLN A 621 17.59 5.07 14.17
CA GLN A 621 17.74 5.81 15.43
C GLN A 621 16.92 5.27 16.63
N HIS A 622 15.87 4.49 16.37
CA HIS A 622 15.02 3.86 17.40
C HIS A 622 15.32 2.37 17.60
N SER A 623 16.37 1.85 16.97
CA SER A 623 16.90 0.50 17.15
C SER A 623 17.94 0.51 18.27
N LYS A 624 17.93 -0.52 19.12
CA LYS A 624 18.98 -0.76 20.11
C LYS A 624 20.19 -1.54 19.54
N PHE A 625 20.23 -1.73 18.23
CA PHE A 625 21.17 -2.63 17.58
C PHE A 625 22.11 -1.88 16.65
N GLY A 626 23.38 -2.30 16.66
CA GLY A 626 24.41 -1.84 15.75
C GLY A 626 25.15 -0.59 16.21
N ILE A 627 26.42 -0.52 15.82
CA ILE A 627 27.30 0.62 16.00
C ILE A 627 26.95 1.69 14.96
N THR A 628 26.80 2.94 15.41
CA THR A 628 26.40 4.04 14.54
C THR A 628 27.56 4.54 13.69
N GLU A 629 27.23 5.15 12.55
CA GLU A 629 28.21 5.74 11.63
C GLU A 629 29.17 6.71 12.32
N SER A 630 28.67 7.54 13.25
CA SER A 630 29.48 8.52 13.99
C SER A 630 30.50 7.90 14.93
N GLU A 631 30.33 6.63 15.31
CA GLU A 631 31.20 5.93 16.25
C GLU A 631 32.34 5.18 15.57
N LEU A 632 32.26 4.94 14.25
CA LEU A 632 33.19 4.08 13.51
C LEU A 632 34.66 4.53 13.61
N GLN A 633 34.89 5.84 13.59
CA GLN A 633 36.24 6.39 13.71
C GLN A 633 36.87 6.08 15.06
N ASN A 634 36.10 6.21 16.14
CA ASN A 634 36.55 5.88 17.49
C ASN A 634 36.80 4.38 17.64
N VAL A 635 35.93 3.54 17.07
CA VAL A 635 36.13 2.08 17.03
C VAL A 635 37.45 1.75 16.35
N ARG A 636 37.73 2.35 15.18
CA ARG A 636 38.97 2.12 14.44
C ARG A 636 40.22 2.44 15.27
N GLU A 637 40.21 3.58 15.97
CA GLU A 637 41.34 4.00 16.80
C GLU A 637 41.60 3.04 17.97
N ILE A 638 40.55 2.56 18.63
CA ILE A 638 40.67 1.58 19.72
C ILE A 638 41.16 0.24 19.19
N CYS A 639 40.61 -0.23 18.07
CA CYS A 639 41.06 -1.47 17.44
C CYS A 639 42.55 -1.43 17.08
N GLN A 640 43.04 -0.30 16.54
CA GLN A 640 44.46 -0.12 16.24
C GLN A 640 45.33 -0.11 17.50
N ALA A 641 44.90 0.59 18.56
CA ALA A 641 45.66 0.69 19.81
C ALA A 641 45.82 -0.66 20.54
N HIS A 642 44.82 -1.54 20.43
CA HIS A 642 44.79 -2.84 21.11
C HIS A 642 45.02 -4.04 20.17
N ASN A 643 45.45 -3.80 18.92
CA ASN A 643 45.69 -4.84 17.92
C ASN A 643 44.47 -5.78 17.75
N ILE A 644 43.28 -5.20 17.64
CA ILE A 644 42.02 -5.90 17.40
C ILE A 644 41.77 -5.89 15.88
N THR A 645 41.65 -7.07 15.28
CA THR A 645 41.40 -7.18 13.84
C THR A 645 39.90 -7.20 13.56
N VAL A 646 39.40 -6.20 12.82
CA VAL A 646 38.01 -6.19 12.32
C VAL A 646 37.95 -7.03 11.05
N LYS A 647 37.62 -8.33 11.20
CA LYS A 647 37.57 -9.28 10.09
C LYS A 647 36.25 -9.27 9.31
N GLY A 648 35.18 -8.75 9.90
CA GLY A 648 33.88 -8.71 9.23
C GLY A 648 33.01 -7.54 9.61
N LEU A 649 32.06 -7.23 8.71
CA LEU A 649 31.03 -6.23 8.91
C LEU A 649 29.65 -6.88 8.73
N HIS A 650 28.73 -6.57 9.63
CA HIS A 650 27.38 -7.11 9.67
C HIS A 650 26.37 -5.95 9.68
N ALA A 651 25.30 -6.01 8.89
CA ALA A 651 24.08 -5.26 9.17
C ALA A 651 22.83 -6.13 9.04
N HIS A 652 21.84 -5.87 9.89
CA HIS A 652 20.55 -6.55 9.88
C HIS A 652 19.42 -5.52 9.89
N ALA A 653 18.71 -5.41 8.76
CA ALA A 653 17.66 -4.40 8.59
C ALA A 653 16.38 -4.71 9.39
N GLY A 654 16.09 -5.99 9.62
CA GLY A 654 14.90 -6.47 10.34
C GLY A 654 14.45 -7.85 9.84
N SER A 655 13.20 -8.24 10.13
CA SER A 655 12.62 -9.53 9.74
C SER A 655 11.37 -9.39 8.88
N GLY A 656 11.13 -10.37 7.99
CA GLY A 656 9.95 -10.41 7.12
C GLY A 656 10.09 -9.63 5.83
N ILE A 657 11.30 -9.40 5.35
CA ILE A 657 11.57 -8.55 4.18
C ILE A 657 11.35 -9.37 2.90
N LEU A 658 10.43 -8.92 2.04
CA LEU A 658 10.13 -9.55 0.73
C LEU A 658 10.80 -8.84 -0.46
N GLU A 659 11.36 -7.65 -0.25
CA GLU A 659 12.01 -6.85 -1.31
C GLU A 659 13.52 -7.12 -1.40
N HIS A 660 13.98 -7.70 -2.52
CA HIS A 660 15.40 -8.00 -2.76
C HIS A 660 16.29 -6.73 -2.74
N GLN A 661 15.75 -5.56 -3.11
CA GLN A 661 16.45 -4.27 -3.09
C GLN A 661 16.98 -3.87 -1.69
N ASN A 662 16.40 -4.40 -0.61
CA ASN A 662 16.90 -4.18 0.73
C ASN A 662 18.35 -4.66 0.89
N TRP A 663 18.68 -5.83 0.35
CA TRP A 663 20.03 -6.39 0.45
C TRP A 663 21.05 -5.63 -0.41
N HIS A 664 20.63 -5.08 -1.55
CA HIS A 664 21.49 -4.16 -2.33
C HIS A 664 21.95 -2.98 -1.46
N ARG A 665 21.02 -2.33 -0.74
CA ARG A 665 21.34 -1.20 0.15
C ARG A 665 22.28 -1.61 1.29
N ILE A 666 22.02 -2.76 1.91
CA ILE A 666 22.86 -3.29 3.00
C ILE A 666 24.26 -3.63 2.51
N ILE A 667 24.39 -4.35 1.41
CA ILE A 667 25.70 -4.73 0.86
C ILE A 667 26.48 -3.48 0.46
N LYS A 668 25.84 -2.53 -0.22
CA LYS A 668 26.44 -1.25 -0.57
C LYS A 668 26.97 -0.53 0.68
N TYR A 669 26.13 -0.39 1.70
CA TYR A 669 26.50 0.28 2.95
C TYR A 669 27.72 -0.38 3.61
N LEU A 670 27.72 -1.71 3.75
CA LEU A 670 28.81 -2.45 4.39
C LEU A 670 30.10 -2.39 3.58
N THR A 671 30.02 -2.56 2.25
CA THR A 671 31.20 -2.52 1.36
C THR A 671 31.85 -1.13 1.34
N GLU A 672 31.09 -0.05 1.45
CA GLU A 672 31.64 1.31 1.60
C GLU A 672 32.53 1.47 2.85
N LYS A 673 32.25 0.72 3.94
CA LYS A 673 33.03 0.80 5.19
C LYS A 673 34.30 -0.03 5.20
N THR A 674 34.54 -0.85 4.17
CA THR A 674 35.83 -1.54 3.99
C THR A 674 37.00 -0.56 3.80
N THR A 675 36.71 0.68 3.42
CA THR A 675 37.69 1.77 3.37
C THR A 675 38.16 2.24 4.75
N ILE A 676 37.34 2.03 5.79
CA ILE A 676 37.66 2.37 7.19
C ILE A 676 38.38 1.18 7.85
N PHE A 677 37.91 -0.04 7.57
CA PHE A 677 38.45 -1.29 8.11
C PHE A 677 39.00 -2.16 6.97
N THR A 678 40.31 -2.04 6.71
CA THR A 678 40.95 -2.62 5.53
C THR A 678 41.24 -4.12 5.62
N GLU A 679 41.13 -4.71 6.80
CA GLU A 679 41.32 -6.16 7.05
C GLU A 679 40.01 -6.96 6.99
N VAL A 680 38.93 -6.34 6.51
CA VAL A 680 37.62 -6.99 6.37
C VAL A 680 37.68 -8.02 5.25
N GLU A 681 37.30 -9.24 5.59
CA GLU A 681 37.18 -10.39 4.69
C GLU A 681 35.73 -10.88 4.60
N ILE A 682 34.85 -10.45 5.51
CA ILE A 682 33.48 -10.96 5.67
C ILE A 682 32.45 -9.82 5.60
N ILE A 683 31.45 -9.97 4.74
CA ILE A 683 30.24 -9.14 4.71
C ILE A 683 29.05 -10.01 5.07
N ASN A 684 28.50 -9.80 6.27
CA ASN A 684 27.30 -10.49 6.73
C ASN A 684 26.07 -9.60 6.52
N ILE A 685 25.20 -10.02 5.62
CA ILE A 685 24.03 -9.23 5.19
C ILE A 685 22.78 -9.50 6.06
N GLY A 686 22.93 -10.29 7.14
CA GLY A 686 21.86 -10.68 8.04
C GLY A 686 20.87 -11.66 7.41
N GLY A 687 19.79 -11.98 8.14
CA GLY A 687 18.84 -13.05 7.79
C GLY A 687 17.40 -12.63 7.56
N GLY A 688 17.12 -11.36 7.32
CA GLY A 688 15.78 -10.75 7.42
C GLY A 688 14.70 -11.24 6.46
N MET A 689 14.95 -12.33 5.74
CA MET A 689 14.15 -12.87 4.66
C MET A 689 12.73 -13.21 5.13
N GLY A 690 11.74 -12.67 4.41
CA GLY A 690 10.35 -13.01 4.59
C GLY A 690 9.98 -14.35 3.94
N ILE A 691 8.94 -14.96 4.47
CA ILE A 691 8.23 -16.08 3.85
C ILE A 691 6.89 -15.55 3.34
N ALA A 692 6.34 -16.18 2.31
CA ALA A 692 4.93 -15.98 1.99
C ALA A 692 4.10 -16.61 3.11
N GLU A 693 3.44 -15.79 3.93
CA GLU A 693 2.61 -16.25 5.05
C GLU A 693 1.19 -16.60 4.61
N ASN A 694 0.76 -16.07 3.46
CA ASN A 694 -0.51 -16.38 2.86
C ASN A 694 -0.33 -16.92 1.42
N PRO A 695 -1.29 -17.70 0.88
CA PRO A 695 -1.18 -18.33 -0.45
C PRO A 695 -1.11 -17.35 -1.64
N TYR A 696 -1.33 -16.06 -1.40
CA TYR A 696 -1.40 -15.00 -2.41
C TYR A 696 -0.21 -14.02 -2.33
N GLU A 697 0.63 -14.14 -1.31
CA GLU A 697 1.87 -13.38 -1.16
C GLU A 697 2.95 -13.92 -2.11
N HIS A 698 3.60 -13.00 -2.82
CA HIS A 698 4.82 -13.33 -3.54
C HIS A 698 5.98 -13.36 -2.53
N GLY A 699 6.62 -14.53 -2.38
CA GLY A 699 7.82 -14.69 -1.57
C GLY A 699 9.00 -13.87 -2.12
N LEU A 700 10.06 -13.77 -1.32
CA LEU A 700 11.30 -13.10 -1.72
C LEU A 700 11.89 -13.75 -2.99
N ASP A 701 12.21 -12.91 -3.98
CA ASP A 701 12.88 -13.35 -5.21
C ASP A 701 14.37 -13.65 -4.93
N LEU A 702 14.66 -14.93 -4.71
CA LEU A 702 16.01 -15.42 -4.42
C LEU A 702 16.95 -15.33 -5.62
N GLU A 703 16.43 -15.41 -6.84
CA GLU A 703 17.25 -15.30 -8.05
C GLU A 703 17.79 -13.88 -8.19
N GLN A 704 16.92 -12.88 -8.05
CA GLN A 704 17.32 -11.47 -8.05
C GLN A 704 18.27 -11.13 -6.90
N LEU A 705 18.02 -11.69 -5.70
CA LEU A 705 18.95 -11.54 -4.59
C LEU A 705 20.34 -12.12 -4.91
N ASN A 706 20.40 -13.31 -5.52
CA ASN A 706 21.67 -13.92 -5.91
C ASN A 706 22.41 -13.06 -6.94
N LEU A 707 21.70 -12.50 -7.93
CA LEU A 707 22.29 -11.60 -8.94
C LEU A 707 22.93 -10.37 -8.29
N ILE A 708 22.23 -9.74 -7.34
CA ILE A 708 22.76 -8.60 -6.57
C ILE A 708 24.05 -8.99 -5.84
N VAL A 709 24.05 -10.10 -5.10
CA VAL A 709 25.24 -10.54 -4.37
C VAL A 709 26.39 -10.88 -5.33
N THR A 710 26.08 -11.49 -6.47
CA THR A 710 27.07 -11.82 -7.53
C THR A 710 27.76 -10.57 -8.07
N GLU A 711 27.01 -9.50 -8.32
CA GLU A 711 27.57 -8.23 -8.78
C GLU A 711 28.63 -7.70 -7.80
N TYR A 712 28.31 -7.67 -6.50
CA TYR A 712 29.25 -7.23 -5.48
C TYR A 712 30.42 -8.19 -5.29
N LYS A 713 30.21 -9.50 -5.40
CA LYS A 713 31.29 -10.49 -5.33
C LYS A 713 32.30 -10.34 -6.47
N ASN A 714 31.83 -9.99 -7.66
CA ASN A 714 32.71 -9.66 -8.79
C ASN A 714 33.50 -8.38 -8.56
N GLN A 715 32.89 -7.38 -7.91
CA GLN A 715 33.56 -6.13 -7.56
C GLN A 715 34.58 -6.30 -6.42
N PHE A 716 34.29 -7.18 -5.45
CA PHE A 716 35.09 -7.41 -4.25
C PHE A 716 35.42 -8.91 -4.07
N PRO A 717 36.28 -9.49 -4.92
CA PRO A 717 36.53 -10.94 -4.94
C PRO A 717 37.25 -11.50 -3.70
N HIS A 718 37.79 -10.63 -2.84
CA HIS A 718 38.42 -11.00 -1.57
C HIS A 718 37.41 -11.13 -0.42
N LEU A 719 36.16 -10.67 -0.60
CA LEU A 719 35.12 -10.70 0.41
C LEU A 719 34.29 -11.99 0.32
N GLN A 720 33.99 -12.56 1.47
CA GLN A 720 32.98 -13.60 1.64
C GLN A 720 31.65 -12.97 2.05
N PHE A 721 30.56 -13.45 1.46
CA PHE A 721 29.20 -12.99 1.78
C PHE A 721 28.49 -14.02 2.64
N TRP A 722 28.05 -13.60 3.83
CA TRP A 722 27.39 -14.45 4.82
C TRP A 722 25.95 -13.99 5.07
N MET A 723 25.08 -14.91 5.52
CA MET A 723 23.71 -14.59 5.94
C MET A 723 23.21 -15.46 7.09
N GLU A 724 22.17 -15.01 7.79
CA GLU A 724 21.64 -15.63 9.02
C GLU A 724 20.12 -15.96 9.01
N PRO A 725 19.54 -16.58 7.96
CA PRO A 725 18.08 -16.65 7.77
C PRO A 725 17.36 -17.68 8.65
N GLY A 726 17.16 -17.38 9.94
CA GLY A 726 16.44 -18.26 10.86
C GLY A 726 14.97 -18.50 10.51
N ARG A 727 14.16 -17.44 10.49
CA ARG A 727 12.70 -17.54 10.27
C ARG A 727 12.35 -18.19 8.92
N PHE A 728 13.07 -17.85 7.87
CA PHE A 728 12.85 -18.38 6.52
C PHE A 728 12.94 -19.91 6.48
N LEU A 729 13.92 -20.47 7.18
CA LEU A 729 14.21 -21.90 7.19
C LEU A 729 13.12 -22.73 7.88
N VAL A 730 12.55 -22.25 8.99
CA VAL A 730 11.73 -23.09 9.86
C VAL A 730 10.28 -22.66 10.00
N ALA A 731 9.92 -21.41 9.65
CA ALA A 731 8.55 -20.92 9.89
C ALA A 731 7.49 -21.80 9.23
N ASN A 732 7.60 -22.05 7.92
CA ASN A 732 6.65 -22.86 7.14
C ASN A 732 6.68 -24.36 7.49
N ALA A 733 7.74 -24.83 8.14
CA ALA A 733 7.89 -26.23 8.51
C ALA A 733 7.12 -26.60 9.78
N GLY A 734 6.68 -25.62 10.59
CA GLY A 734 6.03 -25.88 11.87
C GLY A 734 4.57 -25.46 11.92
N VAL A 735 3.76 -26.30 12.54
CA VAL A 735 2.35 -26.03 12.89
C VAL A 735 2.12 -26.24 14.39
N LEU A 736 1.15 -25.54 14.97
CA LEU A 736 0.66 -25.78 16.33
C LEU A 736 -0.74 -26.40 16.27
N LEU A 737 -0.89 -27.57 16.86
CA LEU A 737 -2.15 -28.30 16.97
C LEU A 737 -2.73 -28.13 18.37
N ALA A 738 -4.01 -27.84 18.48
CA ALA A 738 -4.71 -27.71 19.76
C ALA A 738 -6.19 -28.06 19.62
N LYS A 739 -6.75 -28.75 20.62
CA LYS A 739 -8.17 -29.07 20.66
C LYS A 739 -9.01 -27.87 21.10
N VAL A 740 -10.21 -27.76 20.52
CA VAL A 740 -11.26 -26.87 21.01
C VAL A 740 -11.73 -27.37 22.36
N THR A 741 -11.73 -26.49 23.35
CA THR A 741 -12.26 -26.76 24.69
C THR A 741 -13.73 -26.35 24.80
N GLN A 742 -14.06 -25.18 24.25
CA GLN A 742 -15.40 -24.59 24.33
C GLN A 742 -15.63 -23.60 23.19
N THR A 743 -16.87 -23.49 22.74
CA THR A 743 -17.32 -22.42 21.86
C THR A 743 -18.34 -21.54 22.56
N LYS A 744 -18.38 -20.26 22.21
CA LYS A 744 -19.27 -19.28 22.83
C LYS A 744 -19.72 -18.25 21.82
N LEU A 745 -21.01 -17.94 21.81
CA LEU A 745 -21.58 -16.78 21.13
C LEU A 745 -21.89 -15.69 22.14
N LYS A 746 -21.50 -14.45 21.85
CA LYS A 746 -21.84 -13.27 22.65
C LYS A 746 -22.42 -12.20 21.71
N GLY A 747 -23.74 -12.25 21.53
CA GLY A 747 -24.39 -11.53 20.44
C GLY A 747 -23.92 -12.11 19.11
N ASP A 748 -23.46 -11.25 18.20
CA ASP A 748 -22.98 -11.66 16.86
C ASP A 748 -21.50 -12.10 16.85
N LYS A 749 -20.79 -12.02 18.00
CA LYS A 749 -19.37 -12.40 18.09
C LYS A 749 -19.19 -13.84 18.56
N GLY A 750 -18.58 -14.67 17.71
CA GLY A 750 -18.16 -16.03 18.05
C GLY A 750 -16.80 -16.08 18.73
N TYR A 751 -16.64 -17.02 19.65
CA TYR A 751 -15.39 -17.34 20.32
C TYR A 751 -15.16 -18.85 20.28
N ILE A 752 -13.94 -19.26 19.93
CA ILE A 752 -13.48 -20.64 19.96
C ILE A 752 -12.28 -20.69 20.90
N GLY A 753 -12.46 -21.30 22.07
CA GLY A 753 -11.41 -21.48 23.05
C GLY A 753 -10.60 -22.73 22.77
N LEU A 754 -9.28 -22.59 22.60
CA LEU A 754 -8.36 -23.70 22.47
C LEU A 754 -7.76 -24.07 23.83
N GLU A 755 -7.24 -25.29 23.95
CA GLU A 755 -6.57 -25.76 25.17
C GLU A 755 -5.18 -25.13 25.40
N THR A 756 -4.71 -24.31 24.46
CA THR A 756 -3.46 -23.54 24.53
C THR A 756 -3.65 -22.12 24.04
N GLY A 757 -2.73 -21.23 24.41
CA GLY A 757 -2.82 -19.79 24.12
C GLY A 757 -1.44 -19.15 23.95
N MET A 758 -1.35 -17.89 24.38
CA MET A 758 -0.14 -17.07 24.38
C MET A 758 1.01 -17.69 25.16
N ASN A 759 0.74 -18.64 26.06
CA ASN A 759 1.79 -19.41 26.75
C ASN A 759 2.57 -20.30 25.78
N SER A 760 1.95 -20.80 24.71
CA SER A 760 2.66 -21.54 23.65
C SER A 760 3.02 -20.61 22.50
N LEU A 761 2.06 -19.83 22.00
CA LEU A 761 2.28 -18.94 20.87
C LEU A 761 2.00 -17.48 21.26
N ILE A 762 3.01 -16.81 21.80
CA ILE A 762 2.87 -15.44 22.32
C ILE A 762 2.79 -14.37 21.21
N ARG A 763 3.24 -14.67 19.99
CA ARG A 763 3.45 -13.68 18.91
C ARG A 763 2.19 -12.87 18.54
N PRO A 764 0.99 -13.49 18.40
CA PRO A 764 -0.25 -12.74 18.18
C PRO A 764 -0.53 -11.73 19.31
N ALA A 765 -0.33 -12.14 20.56
CA ALA A 765 -0.55 -11.29 21.73
C ALA A 765 0.52 -10.19 21.88
N LEU A 766 1.78 -10.49 21.58
CA LEU A 766 2.91 -9.61 21.82
C LEU A 766 3.01 -8.48 20.78
N TYR A 767 2.79 -8.80 19.50
CA TYR A 767 2.97 -7.84 18.41
C TYR A 767 2.02 -8.06 17.23
N GLY A 768 0.90 -8.75 17.44
CA GLY A 768 -0.14 -8.89 16.41
C GLY A 768 0.23 -9.81 15.25
N ALA A 769 1.15 -10.76 15.45
CA ALA A 769 1.54 -11.69 14.39
C ALA A 769 0.34 -12.43 13.81
N TRP A 770 0.22 -12.40 12.48
CA TRP A 770 -0.81 -13.15 11.79
C TRP A 770 -0.35 -14.59 11.55
N HIS A 771 -1.25 -15.53 11.80
CA HIS A 771 -1.07 -16.94 11.45
C HIS A 771 -2.34 -17.43 10.75
N ASN A 772 -2.18 -18.35 9.78
CA ASN A 772 -3.32 -19.04 9.22
C ASN A 772 -3.85 -20.05 10.26
N ILE A 773 -5.15 -20.02 10.52
CA ILE A 773 -5.81 -20.90 11.50
C ILE A 773 -6.93 -21.65 10.79
N VAL A 774 -6.91 -22.97 10.89
CA VAL A 774 -7.92 -23.84 10.30
C VAL A 774 -8.42 -24.84 11.33
N ASN A 775 -9.70 -25.22 11.24
CA ASN A 775 -10.19 -26.42 11.90
C ASN A 775 -9.74 -27.61 11.04
N LEU A 776 -8.71 -28.34 11.48
CA LEU A 776 -8.12 -29.45 10.73
C LEU A 776 -9.09 -30.64 10.65
N SER A 777 -9.89 -30.86 11.71
CA SER A 777 -10.93 -31.90 11.74
C SER A 777 -12.03 -31.66 10.70
N ARG A 778 -12.29 -30.39 10.36
CA ARG A 778 -13.38 -29.94 9.49
C ARG A 778 -12.90 -29.07 8.33
N ILE A 779 -11.72 -29.39 7.79
CA ILE A 779 -11.04 -28.52 6.81
C ILE A 779 -11.81 -28.35 5.49
N ASP A 780 -12.66 -29.32 5.16
CA ASP A 780 -13.45 -29.37 3.94
C ASP A 780 -14.88 -28.82 4.12
N ASP A 781 -15.25 -28.46 5.36
CA ASP A 781 -16.56 -27.91 5.69
C ASP A 781 -16.69 -26.44 5.27
N GLU A 782 -17.93 -25.97 5.08
CA GLU A 782 -18.21 -24.57 4.76
C GLU A 782 -17.87 -23.62 5.91
N LEU A 783 -17.22 -22.50 5.58
CA LEU A 783 -16.81 -21.48 6.54
C LEU A 783 -17.96 -20.53 6.92
N ASN A 784 -18.88 -21.04 7.73
CA ASN A 784 -20.16 -20.40 8.02
C ASN A 784 -20.16 -19.51 9.28
N ILE A 785 -19.11 -19.53 10.10
CA ILE A 785 -18.99 -18.71 11.31
C ILE A 785 -17.80 -17.74 11.25
N THR A 786 -17.97 -16.58 11.88
CA THR A 786 -16.86 -15.67 12.20
C THR A 786 -16.59 -15.74 13.70
N ALA A 787 -15.38 -16.15 14.08
CA ALA A 787 -15.03 -16.31 15.49
C ALA A 787 -13.60 -15.86 15.81
N THR A 788 -13.43 -15.31 17.02
CA THR A 788 -12.11 -15.07 17.61
C THR A 788 -11.61 -16.35 18.29
N VAL A 789 -10.43 -16.82 17.89
CA VAL A 789 -9.73 -17.96 18.47
C VAL A 789 -8.89 -17.49 19.64
N VAL A 790 -9.18 -18.01 20.83
CA VAL A 790 -8.58 -17.57 22.10
C VAL A 790 -7.97 -18.75 22.84
N GLY A 791 -7.02 -18.46 23.74
CA GLY A 791 -6.47 -19.47 24.63
C GLY A 791 -7.10 -19.45 26.03
N PRO A 792 -6.61 -20.31 26.95
CA PRO A 792 -7.11 -20.45 28.31
C PRO A 792 -6.35 -19.62 29.36
N ILE A 793 -5.45 -18.73 28.95
CA ILE A 793 -4.68 -17.84 29.83
C ILE A 793 -5.59 -16.72 30.32
N CYS A 794 -5.57 -16.46 31.62
CA CYS A 794 -6.31 -15.36 32.24
C CYS A 794 -5.63 -14.01 31.95
N GLU A 795 -5.55 -13.65 30.68
CA GLU A 795 -5.05 -12.37 30.18
C GLU A 795 -5.93 -11.91 29.03
N THR A 796 -6.24 -10.63 28.96
CA THR A 796 -7.14 -10.08 27.93
C THR A 796 -6.52 -10.23 26.53
N GLY A 797 -5.19 -10.23 26.45
CA GLY A 797 -4.42 -10.43 25.23
C GLY A 797 -4.28 -11.88 24.77
N ASP A 798 -4.86 -12.87 25.45
CA ASP A 798 -4.76 -14.30 25.05
C ASP A 798 -5.62 -14.65 23.83
N ILE A 799 -5.26 -14.03 22.72
CA ILE A 799 -5.93 -14.10 21.43
C ILE A 799 -4.94 -14.66 20.43
N LEU A 800 -5.30 -15.76 19.78
CA LEU A 800 -4.50 -16.41 18.75
C LEU A 800 -4.91 -15.95 17.34
N GLY A 801 -6.18 -15.57 17.16
CA GLY A 801 -6.67 -14.97 15.93
C GLY A 801 -8.02 -14.28 16.10
N VAL A 802 -8.17 -13.09 15.54
CA VAL A 802 -9.40 -12.29 15.61
C VAL A 802 -10.27 -12.55 14.38
N ASP A 803 -11.59 -12.65 14.59
CA ASP A 803 -12.64 -12.68 13.56
C ASP A 803 -12.34 -13.56 12.34
N ARG A 804 -11.92 -14.80 12.62
CA ARG A 804 -11.59 -15.81 11.62
C ARG A 804 -12.86 -16.43 11.04
N LYS A 805 -12.93 -16.52 9.71
CA LYS A 805 -13.93 -17.35 9.02
C LYS A 805 -13.57 -18.83 9.21
N LEU A 806 -14.44 -19.57 9.88
CA LEU A 806 -14.21 -20.94 10.30
C LEU A 806 -15.49 -21.77 10.08
N PRO A 807 -15.39 -23.10 9.99
CA PRO A 807 -16.57 -23.96 10.05
C PRO A 807 -17.15 -23.95 11.47
N GLU A 808 -18.42 -24.34 11.61
CA GLU A 808 -18.98 -24.63 12.91
C GLU A 808 -18.10 -25.67 13.62
N SER A 809 -17.68 -25.33 14.84
CA SER A 809 -16.67 -26.08 15.57
C SER A 809 -17.22 -26.53 16.92
N GLU A 810 -16.84 -27.72 17.34
CA GLU A 810 -17.30 -28.34 18.59
C GLU A 810 -16.12 -28.68 19.49
N ALA A 811 -16.40 -28.87 20.79
CA ALA A 811 -15.37 -29.31 21.73
C ALA A 811 -14.77 -30.65 21.28
N GLY A 812 -13.45 -30.74 21.25
CA GLY A 812 -12.69 -31.89 20.75
C GLY A 812 -12.20 -31.77 19.31
N ASP A 813 -12.73 -30.84 18.50
CA ASP A 813 -12.17 -30.56 17.17
C ASP A 813 -10.71 -30.10 17.29
N VAL A 814 -9.87 -30.51 16.33
CA VAL A 814 -8.45 -30.15 16.29
C VAL A 814 -8.26 -28.93 15.39
N PHE A 815 -7.74 -27.86 15.97
CA PHE A 815 -7.31 -26.67 15.25
C PHE A 815 -5.83 -26.72 14.95
N LEU A 816 -5.48 -26.25 13.75
CA LEU A 816 -4.10 -26.09 13.28
C LEU A 816 -3.83 -24.60 13.09
N ILE A 817 -2.73 -24.13 13.69
CA ILE A 817 -2.16 -22.80 13.49
C ILE A 817 -0.87 -22.96 12.69
N ALA A 818 -0.81 -22.40 11.49
CA ALA A 818 0.31 -22.57 10.57
C ALA A 818 1.45 -21.56 10.82
N ASN A 819 2.60 -21.79 10.18
CA ASN A 819 3.77 -20.91 10.20
C ASN A 819 4.35 -20.68 11.61
N CYS A 820 4.21 -21.70 12.46
CA CYS A 820 4.58 -21.70 13.87
C CYS A 820 5.98 -22.26 14.13
N GLY A 821 6.71 -22.67 13.10
CA GLY A 821 8.04 -23.27 13.27
C GLY A 821 9.13 -22.30 13.69
N ALA A 822 8.91 -20.99 13.54
CA ALA A 822 9.81 -19.94 14.02
C ALA A 822 9.15 -19.12 15.13
N TYR A 823 9.88 -18.90 16.22
CA TYR A 823 9.46 -18.08 17.36
C TYR A 823 8.14 -18.54 17.99
N GLY A 824 7.77 -19.81 17.79
CA GLY A 824 6.66 -20.49 18.46
C GLY A 824 7.14 -20.98 19.83
N TYR A 825 7.49 -22.27 19.90
CA TYR A 825 7.97 -22.89 21.13
C TYR A 825 9.16 -22.15 21.78
N SER A 826 10.07 -21.58 20.99
CA SER A 826 11.24 -20.84 21.52
C SER A 826 10.89 -19.59 22.32
N MET A 827 9.68 -19.02 22.13
CA MET A 827 9.15 -17.91 22.91
C MET A 827 8.04 -18.34 23.89
N SER A 828 7.85 -19.64 24.07
CA SER A 828 6.83 -20.17 24.96
C SER A 828 7.18 -19.93 26.44
N SER A 829 6.17 -19.88 27.29
CA SER A 829 6.32 -19.59 28.71
C SER A 829 5.43 -20.48 29.57
N ARG A 830 5.75 -20.53 30.86
CA ARG A 830 4.91 -21.17 31.89
C ARG A 830 4.02 -20.15 32.60
N TYR A 831 3.63 -19.08 31.92
CA TYR A 831 2.73 -18.06 32.49
C TYR A 831 1.42 -18.70 32.93
N ASN A 832 0.87 -18.25 34.07
CA ASN A 832 -0.22 -18.92 34.79
C ASN A 832 0.04 -20.40 35.16
N LEU A 833 1.32 -20.81 35.27
CA LEU A 833 1.77 -22.18 35.55
C LEU A 833 1.23 -23.23 34.57
N ARG A 834 0.80 -22.80 33.38
CA ARG A 834 0.35 -23.71 32.31
C ARG A 834 1.54 -24.14 31.47
N GLN A 835 1.62 -25.44 31.19
CA GLN A 835 2.67 -25.97 30.33
C GLN A 835 2.50 -25.45 28.90
N PRO A 836 3.59 -25.07 28.22
CA PRO A 836 3.54 -24.85 26.79
C PRO A 836 3.28 -26.16 26.04
N ALA A 837 2.84 -26.05 24.80
CA ALA A 837 2.61 -27.17 23.91
C ALA A 837 3.90 -28.00 23.72
N GLN A 838 3.74 -29.32 23.60
CA GLN A 838 4.86 -30.24 23.36
C GLN A 838 5.40 -30.10 21.94
N GLU A 839 6.56 -30.68 21.61
CA GLU A 839 7.13 -30.63 20.26
C GLU A 839 7.29 -32.03 19.67
N PHE A 840 6.90 -32.20 18.41
CA PHE A 840 7.08 -33.40 17.61
C PHE A 840 7.78 -33.06 16.29
N PHE A 841 8.55 -34.01 15.78
CA PHE A 841 9.28 -33.89 14.52
C PHE A 841 8.90 -35.08 13.64
N ILE A 842 8.45 -34.82 12.41
CA ILE A 842 8.07 -35.84 11.44
C ILE A 842 9.06 -35.82 10.27
N ASP A 843 9.43 -37.02 9.81
CA ASP A 843 10.30 -37.22 8.64
C ASP A 843 9.54 -37.00 7.33
#